data_AF-A0A7V3XN74-F1
#
_entry.id   AF-A0A7V3XN74-F1
#
_cell.length_a   1.000
_cell.length_b   1.000
_cell.length_c   1.000
_cell.angle_alpha   90.00
_cell.angle_beta   90.00
_cell.angle_gamma   90.00
#
_symmetry.space_group_name_H-M   'P 1'
#
loop_
_entity.id
_entity.type
_entity.pdbx_description
1 polymer ?
#
loop_
_entity_poly.entity_id
_entity_poly.type
_entity_poly.pdbx_seq_one_letter_code
_entity_poly.pdbx_strand_id
1 'polypeptide(L)'
;MSPLEITALARAVHVGSVSLVLGTFVVALLVPRELEDDGARRLHTLVVRLVSAGLVGAVASLLAWLIAQSAVVTGTTLANAVDARAVGRLMTRTEFGRVSQVRALLVAVLGAVLVAAALRRGRVPRLFLTAGVLLAAATSGTLAWAGHASATDEAGVFHRTATAAHLIFAAAWLGGLVPLALLLGATGAGRIALDAVVTTVRRFSLIALLSVALIIVTGVVNAWFLVATWPALLATPYGHLLLVKLALFVPVLVLAAANRRRSARLGRAGADSPTVVRRLRRQVHGELAFGAAIIVVVGWLGITPPARHVSPAWPFSFRLSWDLARLPPDAQTVLATAGVVCLLGLVVCGVAWARGVRWALAFGLVMLAVGVWLGATPLAIDAYPTTYVRPAVTYHAASVARGAALYAPHCALCHGVSGTGDGPAAASLNQPPADLTAPHAADHTAGDMFWWLTRGRPRGPMPGFDGVLSEEDRWDVINLVRALAAAQQAQRLAAMPSPDTMLVAPDFLIEAGAAAGETLREQRGRSVIHLVVAVLPGSAPRLVELARAAGAVAAAGGRTVVALTGTDAGVGRWRAMGARDLALVTDGGADVARTFGLFARRTSPPDGPPVHAEFLIDRQGYVRARWQPSFADWVGWNDPAVLAQAIERLAKEPPRAPPPEEHVH
;
A
#
# COMPACT_ATOMS: atom_id res chain seq x y z
N MET A 1 22.99 -22.36 1.22
CA MET A 1 22.10 -21.26 0.81
C MET A 1 20.73 -21.81 0.52
N SER A 2 19.67 -21.15 0.99
CA SER A 2 18.29 -21.51 0.65
C SER A 2 17.96 -21.15 -0.81
N PRO A 3 16.92 -21.76 -1.43
CA PRO A 3 16.46 -21.36 -2.76
C PRO A 3 16.11 -19.88 -2.87
N LEU A 4 15.59 -19.27 -1.79
CA LEU A 4 15.28 -17.84 -1.72
C LEU A 4 16.55 -16.98 -1.77
N GLU A 5 17.59 -17.33 -1.02
CA GLU A 5 18.88 -16.63 -1.05
C GLU A 5 19.53 -16.70 -2.44
N ILE A 6 19.48 -17.86 -3.08
CA ILE A 6 19.97 -18.05 -4.45
C ILE A 6 19.17 -17.17 -5.42
N THR A 7 17.84 -17.10 -5.26
CA THR A 7 16.97 -16.26 -6.09
C THR A 7 17.32 -14.79 -5.94
N ALA A 8 17.50 -14.29 -4.72
CA ALA A 8 17.90 -12.90 -4.46
C ALA A 8 19.27 -12.58 -5.09
N LEU A 9 20.27 -13.46 -4.89
CA LEU A 9 21.61 -13.27 -5.42
C LEU A 9 21.63 -13.34 -6.95
N ALA A 10 20.98 -14.35 -7.55
CA ALA A 10 20.87 -14.49 -8.99
C ALA A 10 20.21 -13.26 -9.60
N ARG A 11 19.16 -12.73 -8.98
CA ARG A 11 18.51 -11.49 -9.42
C ARG A 11 19.44 -10.28 -9.32
N ALA A 12 20.17 -10.11 -8.22
CA ALA A 12 21.15 -9.03 -8.07
C ALA A 12 22.23 -9.08 -9.15
N VAL A 13 22.83 -10.26 -9.38
CA VAL A 13 23.83 -10.49 -10.44
C VAL A 13 23.23 -10.22 -11.81
N HIS A 14 22.00 -10.63 -12.07
CA HIS A 14 21.32 -10.41 -13.34
C HIS A 14 21.08 -8.92 -13.60
N VAL A 15 20.55 -8.19 -12.62
CA VAL A 15 20.35 -6.73 -12.70
C VAL A 15 21.69 -6.02 -12.93
N GLY A 16 22.74 -6.38 -12.19
CA GLY A 16 24.07 -5.81 -12.37
C GLY A 16 24.67 -6.10 -13.75
N SER A 17 24.50 -7.32 -14.26
CA SER A 17 25.01 -7.76 -15.56
C SER A 17 24.35 -7.01 -16.72
N VAL A 18 23.01 -6.93 -16.73
CA VAL A 18 22.28 -6.18 -17.77
C VAL A 18 22.56 -4.67 -17.65
N SER A 19 22.73 -4.16 -16.42
CA SER A 19 23.14 -2.77 -16.21
C SER A 19 24.51 -2.48 -16.82
N LEU A 20 25.50 -3.35 -16.59
CA LEU A 20 26.84 -3.23 -17.19
C LEU A 20 26.77 -3.18 -18.71
N VAL A 21 25.95 -4.05 -19.34
CA VAL A 21 25.76 -4.05 -20.80
C VAL A 21 25.20 -2.71 -21.28
N LEU A 22 24.09 -2.25 -20.71
CA LEU A 22 23.46 -0.98 -21.10
C LEU A 22 24.41 0.20 -20.91
N GLY A 23 25.00 0.32 -19.73
CA GLY A 23 25.93 1.39 -19.40
C GLY A 23 27.18 1.41 -20.28
N THR A 24 27.69 0.25 -20.69
CA THR A 24 28.81 0.15 -21.64
C THR A 24 28.46 0.72 -23.00
N PHE A 25 27.30 0.36 -23.56
CA PHE A 25 26.85 0.94 -24.82
C PHE A 25 26.59 2.45 -24.71
N VAL A 26 25.97 2.89 -23.62
CA VAL A 26 25.73 4.32 -23.35
C VAL A 26 27.06 5.08 -23.32
N VAL A 27 28.03 4.66 -22.52
CA VAL A 27 29.33 5.35 -22.43
C VAL A 27 30.07 5.33 -23.77
N ALA A 28 30.05 4.21 -24.49
CA ALA A 28 30.68 4.11 -25.81
C ALA A 28 30.10 5.10 -26.83
N LEU A 29 28.79 5.39 -26.80
CA LEU A 29 28.15 6.41 -27.65
C LEU A 29 28.62 7.83 -27.34
N LEU A 30 29.00 8.10 -26.09
CA LEU A 30 29.39 9.45 -25.64
C LEU A 30 30.83 9.81 -25.96
N VAL A 31 31.68 8.80 -26.25
CA VAL A 31 33.07 9.03 -26.61
C VAL A 31 33.16 9.83 -27.94
N PRO A 32 34.03 10.86 -28.04
CA PRO A 32 34.22 11.62 -29.27
C PRO A 32 34.64 10.77 -30.48
N ARG A 33 34.33 11.26 -31.69
CA ARG A 33 34.63 10.55 -32.96
C ARG A 33 36.12 10.61 -33.33
N GLU A 34 36.79 11.70 -32.99
CA GLU A 34 38.20 11.99 -33.35
C GLU A 34 39.22 11.27 -32.45
N LEU A 35 38.94 10.03 -32.03
CA LEU A 35 39.96 9.22 -31.39
C LEU A 35 40.98 8.75 -32.42
N GLU A 36 42.27 8.89 -32.09
CA GLU A 36 43.37 8.19 -32.76
C GLU A 36 43.06 6.68 -32.87
N ASP A 37 43.57 6.04 -33.91
CA ASP A 37 43.22 4.66 -34.24
C ASP A 37 43.55 3.67 -33.11
N ASP A 38 44.64 3.89 -32.36
CA ASP A 38 44.98 3.10 -31.18
C ASP A 38 43.98 3.27 -30.03
N GLY A 39 43.54 4.51 -29.78
CA GLY A 39 42.50 4.81 -28.79
C GLY A 39 41.16 4.17 -29.18
N ALA A 40 40.81 4.22 -30.46
CA ALA A 40 39.60 3.62 -30.99
C ALA A 40 39.62 2.08 -30.90
N ARG A 41 40.75 1.43 -31.21
CA ARG A 41 40.95 -0.02 -31.03
C ARG A 41 40.79 -0.43 -29.57
N ARG A 42 41.40 0.30 -28.64
CA ARG A 42 41.31 0.03 -27.20
C ARG A 42 39.89 0.19 -26.67
N LEU A 43 39.18 1.24 -27.10
CA LEU A 43 37.77 1.43 -26.76
C LEU A 43 36.92 0.27 -27.28
N HIS A 44 37.13 -0.16 -28.52
CA HIS A 44 36.44 -1.30 -29.10
C HIS A 44 36.68 -2.58 -28.28
N THR A 45 37.93 -2.90 -27.96
CA THR A 45 38.26 -4.06 -27.10
C THR A 45 37.63 -3.97 -25.72
N LEU A 46 37.59 -2.78 -25.11
CA LEU A 46 36.95 -2.55 -23.82
C LEU A 46 35.43 -2.83 -23.90
N VAL A 47 34.75 -2.29 -24.92
CA VAL A 47 33.32 -2.51 -25.15
C VAL A 47 33.04 -4.00 -25.32
N VAL A 48 33.78 -4.68 -26.20
CA VAL A 48 33.59 -6.12 -26.44
C VAL A 48 33.80 -6.92 -25.16
N ARG A 49 34.85 -6.64 -24.38
CA ARG A 49 35.13 -7.35 -23.11
C ARG A 49 34.03 -7.16 -22.07
N LEU A 50 33.60 -5.92 -21.84
CA LEU A 50 32.58 -5.61 -20.83
C LEU A 50 31.20 -6.13 -21.22
N VAL A 51 30.81 -5.98 -22.50
CA VAL A 51 29.54 -6.53 -23.00
C VAL A 51 29.58 -8.06 -22.95
N SER A 52 30.70 -8.70 -23.31
CA SER A 52 30.85 -10.17 -23.17
C SER A 52 30.67 -10.62 -21.72
N ALA A 53 31.37 -9.97 -20.78
CA ALA A 53 31.26 -10.29 -19.36
C ALA A 53 29.84 -10.09 -18.83
N GLY A 54 29.18 -9.00 -19.23
CA GLY A 54 27.79 -8.72 -18.88
C GLY A 54 26.81 -9.74 -19.48
N LEU A 55 26.99 -10.19 -20.72
CA LEU A 55 26.12 -11.20 -21.33
C LEU A 55 26.31 -12.58 -20.69
N VAL A 56 27.56 -12.99 -20.43
CA VAL A 56 27.85 -14.23 -19.69
C VAL A 56 27.22 -14.19 -18.31
N GLY A 57 27.39 -13.08 -17.58
CA GLY A 57 26.77 -12.86 -16.28
C GLY A 57 25.24 -12.89 -16.35
N ALA A 58 24.64 -12.30 -17.38
CA ALA A 58 23.18 -12.29 -17.58
C ALA A 58 22.62 -13.69 -17.87
N VAL A 59 23.28 -14.49 -18.71
CA VAL A 59 22.87 -15.86 -19.02
C VAL A 59 23.02 -16.76 -17.79
N ALA A 60 24.18 -16.75 -17.14
CA ALA A 60 24.45 -17.58 -15.98
C ALA A 60 23.48 -17.28 -14.83
N SER A 61 23.25 -16.00 -14.56
CA SER A 61 22.30 -15.58 -13.52
C SER A 61 20.84 -15.82 -13.88
N LEU A 62 20.45 -15.75 -15.15
CA LEU A 62 19.09 -16.10 -15.59
C LEU A 62 18.82 -17.59 -15.40
N LEU A 63 19.79 -18.45 -15.73
CA LEU A 63 19.69 -19.90 -15.50
C LEU A 63 19.62 -20.22 -14.00
N ALA A 64 20.47 -19.61 -13.18
CA ALA A 64 20.44 -19.79 -11.74
C ALA A 64 19.10 -19.34 -11.13
N TRP A 65 18.57 -18.19 -11.58
CA TRP A 65 17.26 -17.69 -11.16
C TRP A 65 16.15 -18.65 -11.57
N LEU A 66 16.17 -19.15 -12.81
CA LEU A 66 15.17 -20.11 -13.30
C LEU A 66 15.12 -21.38 -12.46
N ILE A 67 16.28 -21.96 -12.14
CA ILE A 67 16.38 -23.18 -11.33
C ILE A 67 15.89 -22.92 -9.91
N ALA A 68 16.30 -21.82 -9.30
CA ALA A 68 15.89 -21.46 -7.94
C ALA A 68 14.38 -21.16 -7.87
N GLN A 69 13.82 -20.47 -8.86
CA GLN A 69 12.38 -20.19 -8.94
C GLN A 69 11.57 -21.47 -9.14
N SER A 70 12.06 -22.41 -9.94
CA SER A 70 11.44 -23.74 -10.09
C SER A 70 11.34 -24.44 -8.74
N ALA A 71 12.46 -24.49 -7.99
CA ALA A 71 12.51 -25.08 -6.64
C ALA A 71 11.49 -24.46 -5.67
N VAL A 72 11.36 -23.13 -5.69
CA VAL A 72 10.40 -22.39 -4.85
C VAL A 72 8.96 -22.74 -5.21
N VAL A 73 8.63 -22.81 -6.51
CA VAL A 73 7.27 -23.09 -6.98
C VAL A 73 6.86 -24.55 -6.74
N THR A 74 7.79 -25.50 -6.87
CA THR A 74 7.51 -26.92 -6.65
C THR A 74 7.69 -27.38 -5.21
N GLY A 75 8.25 -26.54 -4.33
CA GLY A 75 8.58 -26.92 -2.96
C GLY A 75 9.66 -28.02 -2.88
N THR A 76 10.55 -28.12 -3.88
CA THR A 76 11.59 -29.15 -3.96
C THR A 76 12.99 -28.59 -3.73
N THR A 77 13.96 -29.46 -3.50
CA THR A 77 15.39 -29.09 -3.44
C THR A 77 15.91 -28.66 -4.82
N LEU A 78 16.96 -27.85 -4.89
CA LEU A 78 17.59 -27.42 -6.16
C LEU A 78 17.98 -28.59 -7.08
N ALA A 79 18.42 -29.72 -6.53
CA ALA A 79 18.77 -30.91 -7.32
C ALA A 79 17.59 -31.49 -8.10
N ASN A 80 16.38 -31.37 -7.56
CA ASN A 80 15.14 -31.87 -8.16
C ASN A 80 14.36 -30.77 -8.90
N ALA A 81 14.84 -29.53 -8.87
CA ALA A 81 14.18 -28.37 -9.47
C ALA A 81 14.33 -28.31 -11.00
N VAL A 82 15.19 -29.18 -11.57
CA VAL A 82 15.47 -29.28 -13.02
C VAL A 82 14.59 -30.30 -13.74
N ASP A 83 13.54 -30.83 -13.09
CA ASP A 83 12.56 -31.70 -13.74
C ASP A 83 11.96 -31.00 -14.98
N ALA A 84 12.09 -31.64 -16.14
CA ALA A 84 11.66 -31.11 -17.43
C ALA A 84 10.17 -30.75 -17.45
N ARG A 85 9.33 -31.50 -16.72
CA ARG A 85 7.89 -31.21 -16.62
C ARG A 85 7.62 -29.96 -15.78
N ALA A 86 8.30 -29.83 -14.64
CA ALA A 86 8.20 -28.65 -13.78
C ALA A 86 8.68 -27.38 -14.49
N VAL A 87 9.86 -27.42 -15.11
CA VAL A 87 10.42 -26.30 -15.88
C VAL A 87 9.53 -25.98 -17.09
N GLY A 88 9.03 -26.99 -17.80
CA GLY A 88 8.10 -26.79 -18.91
C GLY A 88 6.82 -26.06 -18.50
N ARG A 89 6.21 -26.44 -17.36
CA ARG A 89 5.05 -25.73 -16.81
C ARG A 89 5.40 -24.31 -16.40
N LEU A 90 6.51 -24.09 -15.69
CA LEU A 90 6.96 -22.75 -15.31
C LEU A 90 7.13 -21.85 -16.54
N MET A 91 7.78 -22.35 -17.59
CA MET A 91 8.06 -21.59 -18.82
C MET A 91 6.83 -21.24 -19.64
N THR A 92 5.82 -22.12 -19.69
CA THR A 92 4.66 -21.95 -20.58
C THR A 92 3.42 -21.43 -19.88
N ARG A 93 3.23 -21.72 -18.58
CA ARG A 93 2.01 -21.42 -17.84
C ARG A 93 2.14 -20.23 -16.88
N THR A 94 3.34 -19.69 -16.68
CA THR A 94 3.54 -18.54 -15.79
C THR A 94 3.98 -17.29 -16.56
N GLU A 95 3.59 -16.12 -16.06
CA GLU A 95 4.06 -14.84 -16.59
C GLU A 95 5.58 -14.74 -16.49
N PHE A 96 6.15 -15.15 -15.36
CA PHE A 96 7.60 -15.21 -15.14
C PHE A 96 8.33 -15.97 -16.26
N GLY A 97 7.78 -17.12 -16.66
CA GLY A 97 8.36 -17.95 -17.72
C GLY A 97 8.33 -17.28 -19.09
N ARG A 98 7.18 -16.73 -19.49
CA ARG A 98 7.04 -15.99 -20.75
C ARG A 98 7.99 -14.79 -20.82
N VAL A 99 8.11 -14.03 -19.73
CA VAL A 99 9.03 -12.88 -19.65
C VAL A 99 10.49 -13.34 -19.72
N SER A 100 10.83 -14.46 -19.08
CA SER A 100 12.18 -15.03 -19.10
C SER A 100 12.59 -15.49 -20.50
N GLN A 101 11.66 -16.05 -21.29
CA GLN A 101 11.89 -16.41 -22.70
C GLN A 101 12.17 -15.17 -23.56
N VAL A 102 11.35 -14.12 -23.45
CA VAL A 102 11.58 -12.85 -24.16
C VAL A 102 12.94 -12.27 -23.80
N ARG A 103 13.31 -12.32 -22.52
CA ARG A 103 14.61 -11.83 -22.05
C ARG A 103 15.77 -12.65 -22.60
N ALA A 104 15.65 -13.98 -22.61
CA ALA A 104 16.65 -14.87 -23.19
C ALA A 104 16.85 -14.57 -24.69
N LEU A 105 15.77 -14.33 -25.43
CA LEU A 105 15.84 -13.92 -26.84
C LEU A 105 16.57 -12.59 -27.01
N LEU A 106 16.24 -11.56 -26.22
CA LEU A 106 16.92 -10.26 -26.28
C LEU A 106 18.42 -10.37 -25.96
N VAL A 107 18.79 -11.18 -24.97
CA VAL A 107 20.20 -11.47 -24.64
C VAL A 107 20.90 -12.20 -25.78
N ALA A 108 20.23 -13.16 -26.45
CA ALA A 108 20.77 -13.85 -27.61
C ALA A 108 21.00 -12.89 -28.80
N VAL A 109 20.04 -11.99 -29.08
CA VAL A 109 20.18 -10.96 -30.11
C VAL A 109 21.33 -9.99 -29.78
N LEU A 110 21.46 -9.58 -28.52
CA LEU A 110 22.62 -8.79 -28.05
C LEU A 110 23.95 -9.54 -28.26
N GLY A 111 23.96 -10.86 -28.05
CA GLY A 111 25.11 -11.72 -28.34
C GLY A 111 25.47 -11.76 -29.83
N ALA A 112 24.48 -11.91 -30.71
CA ALA A 112 24.70 -11.88 -32.16
C ALA A 112 25.25 -10.53 -32.63
N VAL A 113 24.70 -9.43 -32.08
CA VAL A 113 25.20 -8.07 -32.25
C VAL A 113 26.67 -8.02 -31.80
N LEU A 114 27.00 -8.41 -30.58
CA LEU A 114 28.37 -8.44 -30.08
C LEU A 114 29.33 -9.20 -31.00
N VAL A 115 28.97 -10.40 -31.46
CA VAL A 115 29.79 -11.20 -32.39
C VAL A 115 30.04 -10.45 -33.70
N ALA A 116 28.98 -9.86 -34.29
CA ALA A 116 29.11 -9.07 -35.51
C ALA A 116 30.04 -7.85 -35.33
N ALA A 117 30.09 -7.25 -34.14
CA ALA A 117 31.07 -6.19 -33.84
C ALA A 117 32.48 -6.74 -33.61
N ALA A 118 32.64 -7.84 -32.89
CA ALA A 118 33.95 -8.43 -32.60
C ALA A 118 34.67 -8.92 -33.87
N LEU A 119 33.92 -9.34 -34.88
CA LEU A 119 34.45 -9.74 -36.20
C LEU A 119 34.92 -8.55 -37.06
N ARG A 120 34.53 -7.32 -36.72
CA ARG A 120 34.93 -6.13 -37.48
C ARG A 120 36.31 -5.65 -37.03
N ARG A 121 37.23 -5.52 -37.99
CA ARG A 121 38.52 -4.86 -37.79
C ARG A 121 38.35 -3.35 -38.01
N GLY A 122 38.01 -2.58 -36.97
CA GLY A 122 37.92 -1.12 -37.10
C GLY A 122 37.04 -0.42 -36.06
N ARG A 123 36.67 0.84 -36.33
CA ARG A 123 35.77 1.62 -35.49
C ARG A 123 34.37 1.01 -35.47
N VAL A 124 33.75 0.98 -34.29
CA VAL A 124 32.37 0.49 -34.13
C VAL A 124 31.39 1.51 -34.71
N PRO A 125 30.52 1.16 -35.68
CA PRO A 125 29.54 2.09 -36.22
C PRO A 125 28.56 2.59 -35.16
N ARG A 126 28.11 3.85 -35.24
CA ARG A 126 27.13 4.37 -34.28
C ARG A 126 25.80 3.61 -34.29
N LEU A 127 25.35 3.15 -35.46
CA LEU A 127 24.15 2.33 -35.60
C LEU A 127 24.19 1.09 -34.70
N PHE A 128 25.37 0.46 -34.61
CA PHE A 128 25.60 -0.70 -33.75
C PHE A 128 25.43 -0.35 -32.28
N LEU A 129 26.07 0.73 -31.84
CA LEU A 129 26.01 1.17 -30.46
C LEU A 129 24.59 1.61 -30.08
N THR A 130 23.86 2.28 -30.98
CA THR A 130 22.45 2.64 -30.75
C THR A 130 21.55 1.41 -30.68
N ALA A 131 21.73 0.42 -31.56
CA ALA A 131 20.98 -0.83 -31.49
C ALA A 131 21.27 -1.58 -30.17
N GLY A 132 22.55 -1.59 -29.75
CA GLY A 132 22.97 -2.14 -28.45
C GLY A 132 22.29 -1.45 -27.27
N VAL A 133 22.21 -0.11 -27.26
CA VAL A 133 21.47 0.64 -26.22
C VAL A 133 19.99 0.25 -26.21
N LEU A 134 19.32 0.23 -27.36
CA LEU A 134 17.88 -0.08 -27.43
C LEU A 134 17.58 -1.50 -26.94
N LEU A 135 18.36 -2.49 -27.37
CA LEU A 135 18.21 -3.88 -26.96
C LEU A 135 18.54 -4.08 -25.47
N ALA A 136 19.60 -3.45 -24.96
CA ALA A 136 19.97 -3.54 -23.55
C ALA A 136 18.96 -2.80 -22.64
N ALA A 137 18.40 -1.69 -23.10
CA ALA A 137 17.31 -0.99 -22.41
C ALA A 137 16.03 -1.84 -22.40
N ALA A 138 15.66 -2.45 -23.53
CA ALA A 138 14.53 -3.39 -23.59
C ALA A 138 14.73 -4.56 -22.63
N THR A 139 15.92 -5.18 -22.63
CA THR A 139 16.29 -6.27 -21.72
C THR A 139 16.14 -5.84 -20.25
N SER A 140 16.65 -4.65 -19.89
CA SER A 140 16.50 -4.08 -18.54
C SER A 140 15.04 -3.84 -18.19
N GLY A 141 14.24 -3.32 -19.13
CA GLY A 141 12.82 -3.04 -18.93
C GLY A 141 12.00 -4.29 -18.63
N THR A 142 12.33 -5.44 -19.24
CA THR A 142 11.61 -6.71 -19.01
C THR A 142 11.61 -7.17 -17.54
N LEU A 143 12.53 -6.68 -16.71
CA LEU A 143 12.56 -6.97 -15.27
C LEU A 143 11.31 -6.45 -14.52
N ALA A 144 10.65 -5.41 -15.04
CA ALA A 144 9.43 -4.87 -14.44
C ALA A 144 8.23 -5.83 -14.51
N TRP A 145 8.24 -6.76 -15.48
CA TRP A 145 7.19 -7.78 -15.66
C TRP A 145 7.50 -9.10 -14.94
N ALA A 146 8.68 -9.21 -14.31
CA ALA A 146 9.07 -10.39 -13.52
C ALA A 146 9.05 -10.12 -12.00
N GLY A 147 8.36 -9.06 -11.57
CA GLY A 147 8.30 -8.63 -10.17
C GLY A 147 6.93 -8.09 -9.78
N HIS A 148 6.84 -7.52 -8.58
CA HIS A 148 5.57 -7.11 -7.96
C HIS A 148 4.68 -6.15 -8.77
N ALA A 149 5.25 -5.43 -9.74
CA ALA A 149 4.46 -4.59 -10.64
C ALA A 149 3.57 -5.38 -11.62
N SER A 150 3.82 -6.67 -11.83
CA SER A 150 2.97 -7.49 -12.68
C SER A 150 1.66 -7.94 -12.01
N ALA A 151 1.60 -7.92 -10.67
CA ALA A 151 0.45 -8.38 -9.88
C ALA A 151 -0.58 -7.28 -9.54
N THR A 152 -0.47 -6.09 -10.15
CA THR A 152 -1.41 -4.97 -9.92
C THR A 152 -2.39 -4.81 -11.09
N ASP A 153 -3.66 -4.52 -10.80
CA ASP A 153 -4.81 -4.42 -11.74
C ASP A 153 -4.70 -3.29 -12.79
N GLU A 154 -5.76 -2.58 -13.18
CA GLU A 154 -5.73 -1.58 -14.27
C GLU A 154 -4.70 -0.45 -14.07
N ALA A 155 -4.50 -0.01 -12.82
CA ALA A 155 -3.40 0.91 -12.45
C ALA A 155 -1.99 0.32 -12.66
N GLY A 156 -1.91 -0.99 -12.91
CA GLY A 156 -0.68 -1.75 -13.08
C GLY A 156 0.07 -1.44 -14.35
N VAL A 157 -0.56 -0.95 -15.42
CA VAL A 157 0.20 -0.51 -16.61
C VAL A 157 1.11 0.66 -16.25
N PHE A 158 0.58 1.65 -15.52
CA PHE A 158 1.35 2.81 -15.07
C PHE A 158 2.47 2.43 -14.09
N HIS A 159 2.19 1.53 -13.15
CA HIS A 159 3.21 1.04 -12.22
C HIS A 159 4.32 0.24 -12.95
N ARG A 160 3.97 -0.61 -13.92
CA ARG A 160 4.94 -1.36 -14.74
C ARG A 160 5.83 -0.44 -15.57
N THR A 161 5.25 0.58 -16.22
CA THR A 161 6.04 1.53 -17.02
C THR A 161 6.97 2.37 -16.15
N ALA A 162 6.51 2.84 -14.98
CA ALA A 162 7.36 3.52 -14.01
C ALA A 162 8.50 2.63 -13.50
N THR A 163 8.21 1.35 -13.21
CA THR A 163 9.23 0.37 -12.80
C THR A 163 10.25 0.10 -13.90
N ALA A 164 9.80 -0.07 -15.15
CA ALA A 164 10.69 -0.29 -16.30
C ALA A 164 11.59 0.92 -16.53
N ALA A 165 11.04 2.14 -16.50
CA ALA A 165 11.80 3.37 -16.59
C ALA A 165 12.84 3.47 -15.45
N HIS A 166 12.43 3.21 -14.19
CA HIS A 166 13.33 3.21 -13.04
C HIS A 166 14.55 2.30 -13.26
N LEU A 167 14.32 1.08 -13.76
CA LEU A 167 15.38 0.11 -14.00
C LEU A 167 16.28 0.49 -15.18
N ILE A 168 15.72 1.01 -16.27
CA ILE A 168 16.49 1.45 -17.46
C ILE A 168 17.41 2.63 -17.10
N PHE A 169 16.90 3.65 -16.42
CA PHE A 169 17.70 4.81 -16.03
C PHE A 169 18.75 4.46 -14.96
N ALA A 170 18.40 3.59 -14.01
CA ALA A 170 19.37 3.07 -13.05
C ALA A 170 20.48 2.27 -13.74
N ALA A 171 20.14 1.43 -14.72
CA ALA A 171 21.09 0.64 -15.50
C ALA A 171 22.01 1.52 -16.36
N ALA A 172 21.47 2.54 -17.04
CA ALA A 172 22.26 3.47 -17.84
C ALA A 172 23.26 4.28 -17.00
N TRP A 173 22.85 4.70 -15.80
CA TRP A 173 23.71 5.43 -14.87
C TRP A 173 24.70 4.53 -14.15
N LEU A 174 24.26 3.58 -13.33
CA LEU A 174 25.15 2.75 -12.52
C LEU A 174 26.04 1.85 -13.39
N GLY A 175 25.48 1.28 -14.45
CA GLY A 175 26.24 0.46 -15.39
C GLY A 175 27.32 1.23 -16.15
N GLY A 176 27.12 2.53 -16.39
CA GLY A 176 28.08 3.39 -17.09
C GLY A 176 29.30 3.75 -16.23
N LEU A 177 29.23 3.59 -14.91
CA LEU A 177 30.33 3.90 -14.00
C LEU A 177 31.52 2.94 -14.20
N VAL A 178 31.29 1.67 -14.53
CA VAL A 178 32.35 0.67 -14.79
C VAL A 178 33.23 1.06 -15.99
N PRO A 179 32.70 1.22 -17.22
CA PRO A 179 33.51 1.64 -18.36
C PRO A 179 34.14 3.02 -18.14
N LEU A 180 33.47 3.94 -17.44
CA LEU A 180 34.03 5.26 -17.12
C LEU A 180 35.25 5.16 -16.18
N ALA A 181 35.19 4.32 -15.15
CA ALA A 181 36.31 4.08 -14.24
C ALA A 181 37.53 3.51 -14.98
N LEU A 182 37.30 2.62 -15.96
CA LEU A 182 38.34 2.02 -16.78
C LEU A 182 38.95 3.02 -17.77
N LEU A 183 38.13 3.89 -18.39
CA LEU A 183 38.60 4.97 -19.25
C LEU A 183 39.46 6.00 -18.47
N LEU A 184 39.05 6.38 -17.27
CA LEU A 184 39.84 7.23 -16.36
C LEU A 184 41.15 6.56 -15.90
N GLY A 185 41.16 5.23 -15.78
CA GLY A 185 42.37 4.46 -15.52
C GLY A 185 43.33 4.45 -16.70
N ALA A 186 42.79 4.34 -17.93
CA ALA A 186 43.57 4.33 -19.16
C ALA A 186 44.24 5.69 -19.44
N THR A 187 43.57 6.82 -19.19
CA THR A 187 44.19 8.15 -19.31
C THR A 187 45.33 8.35 -18.32
N GLY A 188 45.17 7.90 -17.07
CA GLY A 188 46.24 7.95 -16.06
C GLY A 188 47.49 7.16 -16.46
N ALA A 189 47.36 6.19 -17.37
CA ALA A 189 48.47 5.41 -17.93
C ALA A 189 48.96 5.92 -19.29
N GLY A 190 48.52 7.12 -19.74
CA GLY A 190 48.89 7.70 -21.04
C GLY A 190 48.33 6.95 -22.25
N ARG A 191 47.30 6.10 -22.06
CA ARG A 191 46.81 5.17 -23.08
C ARG A 191 45.70 5.71 -23.97
N ILE A 192 45.03 6.78 -23.54
CA ILE A 192 43.92 7.47 -24.21
C ILE A 192 44.10 8.96 -23.92
N ALA A 193 43.81 9.82 -24.88
CA ALA A 193 43.87 11.28 -24.73
C ALA A 193 42.94 11.79 -23.60
N LEU A 194 43.46 12.70 -22.78
CA LEU A 194 42.74 13.27 -21.63
C LEU A 194 41.46 14.00 -22.07
N ASP A 195 41.53 14.78 -23.15
CA ASP A 195 40.40 15.58 -23.66
C ASP A 195 39.20 14.74 -24.07
N ALA A 196 39.47 13.57 -24.68
CA ALA A 196 38.42 12.63 -25.07
C ALA A 196 37.67 12.10 -23.84
N VAL A 197 38.39 11.76 -22.77
CA VAL A 197 37.79 11.28 -21.52
C VAL A 197 37.10 12.39 -20.75
N VAL A 198 37.66 13.60 -20.69
CA VAL A 198 36.99 14.76 -20.06
C VAL A 198 35.66 15.06 -20.77
N THR A 199 35.65 15.03 -22.11
CA THR A 199 34.43 15.21 -22.90
C THR A 199 33.40 14.12 -22.61
N THR A 200 33.84 12.86 -22.52
CA THR A 200 33.00 11.71 -22.18
C THR A 200 32.40 11.86 -20.77
N VAL A 201 33.20 12.25 -19.77
CA VAL A 201 32.77 12.50 -18.39
C VAL A 201 31.71 13.61 -18.35
N ARG A 202 31.89 14.72 -19.08
CA ARG A 202 30.91 15.81 -19.13
C ARG A 202 29.56 15.35 -19.70
N ARG A 203 29.59 14.62 -20.82
CA ARG A 203 28.37 14.08 -21.46
C ARG A 203 27.68 13.05 -20.57
N PHE A 204 28.45 12.15 -19.97
CA PHE A 204 27.91 11.15 -19.04
C PHE A 204 27.33 11.81 -17.79
N SER A 205 27.94 12.87 -17.27
CA SER A 205 27.41 13.59 -16.11
C SER A 205 26.02 14.19 -16.35
N LEU A 206 25.70 14.62 -17.58
CA LEU A 206 24.35 15.08 -17.93
C LEU A 206 23.35 13.91 -17.91
N ILE A 207 23.71 12.78 -18.52
CA ILE A 207 22.87 11.58 -18.53
C ILE A 207 22.67 11.05 -17.11
N ALA A 208 23.72 11.03 -16.29
CA ALA A 208 23.65 10.65 -14.89
C ALA A 208 22.69 11.56 -14.10
N LEU A 209 22.75 12.88 -14.31
CA LEU A 209 21.84 13.83 -13.66
C LEU A 209 20.37 13.60 -14.05
N LEU A 210 20.10 13.46 -15.36
CA LEU A 210 18.75 13.19 -15.86
C LEU A 210 18.24 11.84 -15.37
N SER A 211 19.10 10.81 -15.35
CA SER A 211 18.80 9.49 -14.84
C SER A 211 18.44 9.54 -13.35
N VAL A 212 19.25 10.22 -12.52
CA VAL A 212 18.97 10.38 -11.08
C VAL A 212 17.65 11.09 -10.84
N ALA A 213 17.34 12.17 -11.58
CA ALA A 213 16.07 12.86 -11.46
C ALA A 213 14.87 11.94 -11.79
N LEU A 214 14.96 11.18 -12.89
CA LEU A 214 13.92 10.23 -13.28
C LEU A 214 13.81 9.04 -12.32
N ILE A 215 14.92 8.55 -11.78
CA ILE A 215 14.96 7.50 -10.75
C ILE A 215 14.24 7.97 -9.48
N ILE A 216 14.41 9.23 -9.07
CA ILE A 216 13.69 9.80 -7.92
C ILE A 216 12.19 9.82 -8.18
N VAL A 217 11.76 10.39 -9.32
CA VAL A 217 10.33 10.47 -9.68
C VAL A 217 9.70 9.09 -9.77
N THR A 218 10.29 8.19 -10.54
CA THR A 218 9.80 6.81 -10.69
C THR A 218 9.90 6.02 -9.38
N GLY A 219 10.88 6.32 -8.53
CA GLY A 219 11.04 5.72 -7.20
C GLY A 219 9.90 6.10 -6.24
N VAL A 220 9.45 7.35 -6.28
CA VAL A 220 8.26 7.81 -5.53
C VAL A 220 7.00 7.09 -6.02
N VAL A 221 6.82 6.97 -7.34
CA VAL A 221 5.70 6.22 -7.92
C VAL A 221 5.72 4.76 -7.47
N ASN A 222 6.88 4.09 -7.54
CA ASN A 222 7.00 2.70 -7.08
C ASN A 222 6.73 2.56 -5.57
N ALA A 223 7.19 3.49 -4.73
CA ALA A 223 6.92 3.48 -3.30
C ALA A 223 5.42 3.67 -2.99
N TRP A 224 4.73 4.52 -3.74
CA TRP A 224 3.28 4.68 -3.64
C TRP A 224 2.54 3.37 -3.88
N PHE A 225 2.92 2.62 -4.93
CA PHE A 225 2.28 1.36 -5.29
C PHE A 225 2.70 0.14 -4.47
N LEU A 226 3.88 0.15 -3.82
CA LEU A 226 4.43 -1.02 -3.12
C LEU A 226 4.39 -0.88 -1.60
N VAL A 227 4.36 0.33 -1.08
CA VAL A 227 4.37 0.63 0.37
C VAL A 227 3.09 1.28 0.83
N ALA A 228 2.60 2.28 0.11
CA ALA A 228 1.37 3.05 0.36
C ALA A 228 1.31 3.85 1.68
N THR A 229 1.81 3.34 2.81
CA THR A 229 1.66 3.98 4.13
C THR A 229 2.96 4.04 4.93
N TRP A 230 3.06 5.01 5.85
CA TRP A 230 4.22 5.14 6.75
C TRP A 230 4.41 3.95 7.69
N PRO A 231 3.34 3.35 8.28
CA PRO A 231 3.48 2.11 9.04
C PRO A 231 4.08 0.97 8.21
N ALA A 232 3.63 0.80 6.98
CA ALA A 232 4.17 -0.21 6.07
C ALA A 232 5.67 0.03 5.78
N LEU A 233 6.12 1.28 5.68
CA LEU A 233 7.53 1.62 5.49
C LEU A 233 8.41 1.26 6.70
N LEU A 234 7.93 1.52 7.92
CA LEU A 234 8.72 1.41 9.15
C LEU A 234 8.64 0.04 9.81
N ALA A 235 7.60 -0.74 9.54
CA ALA A 235 7.26 -1.95 10.28
C ALA A 235 7.18 -3.22 9.43
N THR A 236 7.55 -3.17 8.15
CA THR A 236 7.61 -4.35 7.28
C THR A 236 9.04 -4.63 6.80
N PRO A 237 9.39 -5.91 6.52
CA PRO A 237 10.71 -6.25 5.97
C PRO A 237 11.03 -5.54 4.65
N TYR A 238 10.03 -5.39 3.77
CA TYR A 238 10.16 -4.66 2.51
C TYR A 238 10.47 -3.18 2.75
N GLY A 239 9.76 -2.57 3.70
CA GLY A 239 9.98 -1.18 4.12
C GLY A 239 11.40 -0.96 4.66
N HIS A 240 11.92 -1.87 5.49
CA HIS A 240 13.29 -1.81 6.00
C HIS A 240 14.33 -1.91 4.87
N LEU A 241 14.18 -2.83 3.92
CA LEU A 241 15.07 -2.92 2.77
C LEU A 241 15.02 -1.65 1.91
N LEU A 242 13.85 -1.02 1.76
CA LEU A 242 13.72 0.25 1.06
C LEU A 242 14.44 1.38 1.82
N LEU A 243 14.32 1.45 3.15
CA LEU A 243 15.05 2.41 3.98
C LEU A 243 16.57 2.21 3.87
N VAL A 244 17.05 0.96 3.85
CA VAL A 244 18.47 0.66 3.58
C VAL A 244 18.88 1.15 2.19
N LYS A 245 18.07 0.90 1.15
CA LYS A 245 18.33 1.41 -0.22
C LYS A 245 18.41 2.94 -0.23
N LEU A 246 17.51 3.63 0.46
CA LEU A 246 17.52 5.10 0.55
C LEU A 246 18.74 5.62 1.33
N ALA A 247 19.09 4.97 2.44
CA ALA A 247 20.27 5.29 3.23
C ALA A 247 21.58 5.11 2.44
N LEU A 248 21.66 4.11 1.55
CA LEU A 248 22.78 3.93 0.62
C LEU A 248 22.78 4.95 -0.53
N PHE A 249 21.60 5.40 -0.95
CA PHE A 249 21.45 6.35 -2.07
C PHE A 249 21.81 7.79 -1.68
N VAL A 250 21.48 8.22 -0.45
CA VAL A 250 21.76 9.59 0.03
C VAL A 250 23.25 9.97 -0.06
N PRO A 251 24.22 9.15 0.40
CA PRO A 251 25.65 9.42 0.23
C PRO A 251 26.06 9.62 -1.24
N VAL A 252 25.48 8.85 -2.17
CA VAL A 252 25.76 8.99 -3.60
C VAL A 252 25.33 10.37 -4.12
N LEU A 253 24.16 10.86 -3.70
CA LEU A 253 23.69 12.21 -4.04
C LEU A 253 24.59 13.30 -3.45
N VAL A 254 25.03 13.13 -2.19
CA VAL A 254 25.94 14.07 -1.52
C VAL A 254 27.28 14.12 -2.25
N LEU A 255 27.86 12.97 -2.60
CA LEU A 255 29.10 12.88 -3.37
C LEU A 255 28.95 13.54 -4.75
N ALA A 256 27.86 13.26 -5.46
CA ALA A 256 27.57 13.85 -6.77
C ALA A 256 27.44 15.38 -6.70
N ALA A 257 26.68 15.90 -5.72
CA ALA A 257 26.50 17.34 -5.51
C ALA A 257 27.81 18.04 -5.12
N ALA A 258 28.59 17.43 -4.21
CA ALA A 258 29.90 17.95 -3.80
C ALA A 258 30.88 18.00 -4.98
N ASN A 259 30.87 16.98 -5.83
CA ASN A 259 31.71 16.93 -7.02
C ASN A 259 31.33 18.03 -8.02
N ARG A 260 30.05 18.19 -8.35
CA ARG A 260 29.60 19.23 -9.28
C ARG A 260 30.00 20.64 -8.83
N ARG A 261 29.85 20.95 -7.53
CA ARG A 261 30.29 22.24 -6.96
C ARG A 261 31.79 22.45 -7.07
N ARG A 262 32.59 21.39 -6.94
CA ARG A 262 34.05 21.44 -7.05
C ARG A 262 34.53 21.52 -8.49
N SER A 263 33.93 20.75 -9.41
CA SER A 263 34.22 20.82 -10.85
C SER A 263 33.92 22.21 -11.43
N ALA A 264 32.85 22.86 -10.97
CA ALA A 264 32.53 24.25 -11.35
C ALA A 264 33.55 25.28 -10.84
N ARG A 265 34.29 24.97 -9.75
CA ARG A 265 35.38 25.80 -9.23
C ARG A 265 36.70 25.54 -9.98
N LEU A 266 36.98 24.27 -10.30
CA LEU A 266 38.20 23.85 -11.01
C LEU A 266 38.21 24.27 -12.48
N GLY A 267 37.04 24.28 -13.15
CA GLY A 267 36.92 24.74 -14.55
C GLY A 267 37.30 26.21 -14.78
N ARG A 268 37.45 27.00 -13.71
CA ARG A 268 37.90 28.40 -13.77
C ARG A 268 39.41 28.58 -13.54
N ALA A 269 40.11 27.53 -13.08
CA ALA A 269 41.49 27.65 -12.58
C ALA A 269 42.56 27.02 -13.50
N GLY A 270 42.21 26.58 -14.71
CA GLY A 270 43.16 25.90 -15.62
C GLY A 270 43.59 24.53 -15.09
N ALA A 271 42.91 23.46 -15.50
CA ALA A 271 43.05 22.15 -14.88
C ALA A 271 43.96 21.19 -15.66
N ASP A 272 45.26 21.48 -15.72
CA ASP A 272 46.27 20.48 -16.09
C ASP A 272 46.74 19.78 -14.81
N SER A 273 46.11 18.66 -14.44
CA SER A 273 46.71 17.84 -13.39
C SER A 273 46.23 16.38 -13.33
N PRO A 274 47.17 15.40 -13.33
CA PRO A 274 46.94 13.99 -12.97
C PRO A 274 46.19 13.82 -11.64
N THR A 275 46.29 14.82 -10.75
CA THR A 275 45.58 14.84 -9.47
C THR A 275 44.05 14.91 -9.62
N VAL A 276 43.54 15.59 -10.67
CA VAL A 276 42.10 15.69 -10.96
C VAL A 276 41.56 14.34 -11.43
N VAL A 277 42.27 13.66 -12.34
CA VAL A 277 41.92 12.31 -12.82
C VAL A 277 41.90 11.30 -11.68
N ARG A 278 42.93 11.31 -10.81
CA ARG A 278 42.99 10.42 -9.64
C ARG A 278 41.81 10.63 -8.68
N ARG A 279 41.42 11.88 -8.44
CA ARG A 279 40.27 12.22 -7.59
C ARG A 279 38.95 11.77 -8.20
N LEU A 280 38.72 12.06 -9.48
CA LEU A 280 37.53 11.60 -10.22
C LEU A 280 37.43 10.07 -10.20
N ARG A 281 38.54 9.37 -10.45
CA ARG A 281 38.59 7.91 -10.38
C ARG A 281 38.19 7.39 -9.00
N ARG A 282 38.76 7.93 -7.92
CA ARG A 282 38.40 7.52 -6.55
C ARG A 282 36.91 7.72 -6.25
N GLN A 283 36.33 8.81 -6.74
CA GLN A 283 34.90 9.07 -6.58
C GLN A 283 34.04 8.08 -7.36
N VAL A 284 34.37 7.83 -8.64
CA VAL A 284 33.64 6.85 -9.45
C VAL A 284 33.68 5.47 -8.77
N HIS A 285 34.81 5.07 -8.19
CA HIS A 285 34.90 3.83 -7.39
C HIS A 285 34.01 3.84 -6.14
N GLY A 286 33.91 4.98 -5.45
CA GLY A 286 32.98 5.15 -4.32
C GLY A 286 31.52 5.01 -4.76
N GLU A 287 31.13 5.68 -5.84
CA GLU A 287 29.78 5.57 -6.43
C GLU A 287 29.49 4.13 -6.90
N LEU A 288 30.49 3.45 -7.46
CA LEU A 288 30.40 2.04 -7.87
C LEU A 288 30.12 1.12 -6.68
N ALA A 289 30.82 1.33 -5.55
CA ALA A 289 30.66 0.51 -4.35
C ALA A 289 29.25 0.67 -3.75
N PHE A 290 28.75 1.92 -3.63
CA PHE A 290 27.38 2.16 -3.21
C PHE A 290 26.36 1.61 -4.20
N GLY A 291 26.59 1.79 -5.51
CA GLY A 291 25.74 1.24 -6.57
C GLY A 291 25.65 -0.28 -6.52
N ALA A 292 26.76 -0.98 -6.29
CA ALA A 292 26.80 -2.42 -6.10
C ALA A 292 26.01 -2.87 -4.86
N ALA A 293 26.17 -2.18 -3.73
CA ALA A 293 25.39 -2.44 -2.52
C ALA A 293 23.87 -2.24 -2.76
N ILE A 294 23.49 -1.19 -3.48
CA ILE A 294 22.09 -0.94 -3.88
C ILE A 294 21.56 -2.08 -4.74
N ILE A 295 22.33 -2.59 -5.71
CA ILE A 295 21.92 -3.71 -6.56
C ILE A 295 21.68 -5.00 -5.74
N VAL A 296 22.50 -5.26 -4.73
CA VAL A 296 22.28 -6.39 -3.80
C VAL A 296 20.95 -6.22 -3.06
N VAL A 297 20.69 -5.05 -2.49
CA VAL A 297 19.41 -4.75 -1.81
C VAL A 297 18.21 -4.87 -2.77
N VAL A 298 18.37 -4.44 -4.03
CA VAL A 298 17.34 -4.58 -5.07
C VAL A 298 17.04 -6.05 -5.40
N GLY A 299 18.04 -6.94 -5.36
CA GLY A 299 17.85 -8.38 -5.49
C GLY A 299 16.91 -8.95 -4.43
N TRP A 300 17.10 -8.54 -3.17
CA TRP A 300 16.25 -8.92 -2.04
C TRP A 300 14.86 -8.27 -2.06
N LEU A 301 14.77 -6.96 -2.35
CA LEU A 301 13.49 -6.26 -2.54
C LEU A 301 12.62 -6.94 -3.59
N GLY A 302 13.26 -7.53 -4.60
CA GLY A 302 12.57 -8.22 -5.67
C GLY A 302 11.81 -9.48 -5.28
N ILE A 303 12.22 -10.15 -4.20
CA ILE A 303 11.60 -11.39 -3.72
C ILE A 303 10.82 -11.20 -2.41
N THR A 304 10.96 -10.04 -1.78
CA THR A 304 10.28 -9.73 -0.52
C THR A 304 8.87 -9.25 -0.82
N PRO A 305 7.81 -9.81 -0.20
CA PRO A 305 6.44 -9.34 -0.42
C PRO A 305 6.32 -7.82 -0.23
N PRO A 306 5.64 -7.09 -1.12
CA PRO A 306 5.49 -5.64 -0.99
C PRO A 306 4.86 -5.28 0.35
N ALA A 307 5.33 -4.20 0.96
CA ALA A 307 4.89 -3.76 2.28
C ALA A 307 3.37 -3.54 2.37
N ARG A 308 2.72 -3.12 1.28
CA ARG A 308 1.26 -2.95 1.23
C ARG A 308 0.43 -4.24 1.41
N HIS A 309 1.04 -5.40 1.21
CA HIS A 309 0.39 -6.71 1.32
C HIS A 309 0.71 -7.44 2.63
N VAL A 310 1.51 -6.81 3.50
CA VAL A 310 1.91 -7.38 4.79
C VAL A 310 1.36 -6.49 5.89
N SER A 311 0.64 -7.08 6.84
CA SER A 311 0.18 -6.36 8.04
C SER A 311 1.38 -5.96 8.89
N PRO A 312 1.63 -4.65 9.11
CA PRO A 312 2.79 -4.19 9.86
C PRO A 312 2.62 -4.46 11.37
N ALA A 313 3.61 -5.14 11.97
CA ALA A 313 3.74 -5.23 13.42
C ALA A 313 4.45 -3.98 13.93
N TRP A 314 3.70 -3.05 14.52
CA TRP A 314 4.20 -1.72 14.87
C TRP A 314 5.28 -1.81 15.97
N PRO A 315 6.50 -1.28 15.74
CA PRO A 315 7.63 -1.49 16.66
C PRO A 315 7.73 -0.45 17.79
N PHE A 316 6.92 0.62 17.75
CA PHE A 316 6.99 1.71 18.72
C PHE A 316 5.78 1.70 19.65
N SER A 317 5.94 2.15 20.89
CA SER A 317 4.83 2.27 21.86
C SER A 317 3.94 3.50 21.61
N PHE A 318 4.20 4.28 20.57
CA PHE A 318 3.47 5.49 20.23
C PHE A 318 3.19 5.59 18.73
N ARG A 319 2.16 6.34 18.36
CA ARG A 319 1.89 6.81 16.99
C ARG A 319 1.58 8.29 17.00
N LEU A 320 1.81 8.95 15.87
CA LEU A 320 1.41 10.35 15.70
C LEU A 320 -0.04 10.43 15.25
N SER A 321 -0.86 11.17 16.00
CA SER A 321 -2.22 11.55 15.61
C SER A 321 -2.26 12.99 15.13
N TRP A 322 -2.97 13.23 14.04
CA TRP A 322 -3.18 14.57 13.47
C TRP A 322 -4.55 15.14 13.80
N ASP A 323 -5.31 14.51 14.70
CA ASP A 323 -6.63 14.99 15.12
C ASP A 323 -6.49 16.14 16.13
N LEU A 324 -6.12 17.30 15.59
CA LEU A 324 -5.86 18.52 16.37
C LEU A 324 -7.10 19.01 17.10
N ALA A 325 -8.30 18.73 16.58
CA ALA A 325 -9.56 19.22 17.14
C ALA A 325 -9.91 18.57 18.49
N ARG A 326 -9.38 17.37 18.75
CA ARG A 326 -9.63 16.62 20.00
C ARG A 326 -8.54 16.75 21.03
N LEU A 327 -7.44 17.45 20.71
CA LEU A 327 -6.39 17.72 21.67
C LEU A 327 -6.94 18.60 22.80
N PRO A 328 -6.60 18.31 24.07
CA PRO A 328 -6.97 19.18 25.17
C PRO A 328 -6.32 20.56 25.01
N PRO A 329 -6.89 21.63 25.59
CA PRO A 329 -6.44 23.01 25.33
C PRO A 329 -4.96 23.25 25.65
N ASP A 330 -4.43 22.62 26.69
CA ASP A 330 -3.01 22.64 27.05
C ASP A 330 -2.14 22.03 25.95
N ALA A 331 -2.50 20.87 25.40
CA ALA A 331 -1.79 20.25 24.27
C ALA A 331 -1.81 21.13 23.02
N GLN A 332 -2.92 21.83 22.74
CA GLN A 332 -3.00 22.80 21.64
C GLN A 332 -2.03 23.97 21.85
N THR A 333 -1.88 24.49 23.07
CA THR A 333 -0.91 25.56 23.37
C THR A 333 0.54 25.12 23.22
N VAL A 334 0.87 23.88 23.60
CA VAL A 334 2.21 23.30 23.38
C VAL A 334 2.51 23.21 21.89
N LEU A 335 1.54 22.74 21.09
CA LEU A 335 1.71 22.63 19.63
C LEU A 335 1.88 24.01 18.96
N ALA A 336 1.11 25.01 19.38
CA ALA A 336 1.27 26.38 18.89
C ALA A 336 2.66 26.93 19.22
N THR A 337 3.14 26.71 20.45
CA THR A 337 4.47 27.11 20.90
C THR A 337 5.57 26.42 20.08
N ALA A 338 5.45 25.11 19.87
CA ALA A 338 6.32 24.33 19.00
C ALA A 338 6.37 24.89 17.57
N GLY A 339 5.22 25.28 17.02
CA GLY A 339 5.11 25.93 15.71
C GLY A 339 5.88 27.25 15.64
N VAL A 340 5.77 28.10 16.67
CA VAL A 340 6.53 29.36 16.77
C VAL A 340 8.03 29.10 16.84
N VAL A 341 8.48 28.15 17.66
CA VAL A 341 9.90 27.78 17.77
C VAL A 341 10.44 27.27 16.42
N CYS A 342 9.67 26.45 15.71
CA CYS A 342 10.03 25.98 14.37
C CYS A 342 10.12 27.13 13.36
N LEU A 343 9.16 28.05 13.35
CA LEU A 343 9.17 29.22 12.45
C LEU A 343 10.40 30.10 12.70
N LEU A 344 10.71 30.40 13.97
CA LEU A 344 11.91 31.14 14.34
C LEU A 344 13.18 30.41 13.91
N GLY A 345 13.25 29.09 14.11
CA GLY A 345 14.36 28.26 13.65
C GLY A 345 14.57 28.27 12.13
N LEU A 346 13.48 28.26 11.34
CA LEU A 346 13.52 28.40 9.88
C LEU A 346 14.06 29.77 9.45
N VAL A 347 13.58 30.84 10.09
CA VAL A 347 14.04 32.22 9.82
C VAL A 347 15.54 32.34 10.12
N VAL A 348 15.99 31.85 11.28
CA VAL A 348 17.42 31.84 11.65
C VAL A 348 18.23 31.04 10.64
N CYS A 349 17.79 29.84 10.24
CA CYS A 349 18.46 29.04 9.23
C CYS A 349 18.58 29.76 7.88
N GLY A 350 17.49 30.38 7.41
CA GLY A 350 17.46 31.11 6.14
C GLY A 350 18.41 32.32 6.14
N VAL A 351 18.37 33.11 7.21
CA VAL A 351 19.27 34.28 7.38
C VAL A 351 20.73 33.84 7.51
N ALA A 352 21.00 32.81 8.31
CA ALA A 352 22.34 32.28 8.51
C ALA A 352 22.93 31.69 7.23
N TRP A 353 22.11 30.99 6.44
CA TRP A 353 22.49 30.49 5.12
C TRP A 353 22.81 31.62 4.14
N ALA A 354 21.96 32.65 4.08
CA ALA A 354 22.17 33.82 3.22
C ALA A 354 23.43 34.62 3.61
N ARG A 355 23.76 34.70 4.90
CA ARG A 355 24.92 35.42 5.42
C ARG A 355 26.18 34.56 5.61
N GLY A 356 26.11 33.25 5.34
CA GLY A 356 27.23 32.32 5.49
C GLY A 356 27.68 32.07 6.95
N VAL A 357 26.82 32.32 7.94
CA VAL A 357 27.16 32.26 9.37
C VAL A 357 26.85 30.87 9.94
N ARG A 358 27.87 30.01 10.06
CA ARG A 358 27.70 28.59 10.41
C ARG A 358 27.14 28.30 11.81
N TRP A 359 27.53 29.09 12.82
CA TRP A 359 27.04 28.87 14.18
C TRP A 359 25.55 29.22 14.32
N ALA A 360 25.10 30.28 13.64
CA ALA A 360 23.69 30.66 13.61
C ALA A 360 22.84 29.63 12.87
N LEU A 361 23.39 29.01 11.81
CA LEU A 361 22.75 27.87 11.14
C LEU A 361 22.57 26.69 12.10
N ALA A 362 23.61 26.35 12.88
CA ALA A 362 23.51 25.29 13.89
C ALA A 362 22.46 25.63 14.96
N PHE A 363 22.43 26.87 15.45
CA PHE A 363 21.43 27.33 16.41
C PHE A 363 20.00 27.24 15.86
N GLY A 364 19.77 27.69 14.62
CA GLY A 364 18.48 27.54 13.96
C GLY A 364 18.05 26.08 13.79
N LEU A 365 18.99 25.18 13.48
CA LEU A 365 18.73 23.74 13.41
C LEU A 365 18.37 23.14 14.78
N VAL A 366 19.02 23.58 15.86
CA VAL A 366 18.67 23.17 17.22
C VAL A 366 17.28 23.66 17.59
N MET A 367 16.92 24.90 17.29
CA MET A 367 15.56 25.41 17.50
C MET A 367 14.53 24.56 16.73
N LEU A 368 14.79 24.22 15.48
CA LEU A 368 13.92 23.33 14.71
C LEU A 368 13.76 21.96 15.39
N ALA A 369 14.86 21.37 15.86
CA ALA A 369 14.80 20.09 16.56
C ALA A 369 13.98 20.18 17.86
N VAL A 370 14.15 21.24 18.65
CA VAL A 370 13.38 21.50 19.88
C VAL A 370 11.91 21.72 19.56
N GLY A 371 11.59 22.55 18.56
CA GLY A 371 10.22 22.80 18.14
C GLY A 371 9.54 21.52 17.65
N VAL A 372 10.21 20.70 16.83
CA VAL A 372 9.68 19.40 16.38
C VAL A 372 9.47 18.45 17.56
N TRP A 373 10.42 18.39 18.51
CA TRP A 373 10.29 17.54 19.70
C TRP A 373 9.11 17.96 20.58
N LEU A 374 8.98 19.26 20.87
CA LEU A 374 7.85 19.82 21.62
C LEU A 374 6.51 19.61 20.90
N GLY A 375 6.49 19.73 19.57
CA GLY A 375 5.27 19.50 18.79
C GLY A 375 4.88 18.04 18.70
N ALA A 376 5.86 17.12 18.74
CA ALA A 376 5.61 15.69 18.65
C ALA A 376 5.00 15.11 19.93
N THR A 377 5.30 15.66 21.12
CA THR A 377 4.80 15.12 22.39
C THR A 377 3.27 15.13 22.53
N PRO A 378 2.52 16.23 22.25
CA PRO A 378 1.06 16.21 22.30
C PRO A 378 0.42 15.38 21.17
N LEU A 379 1.15 15.17 20.08
CA LEU A 379 0.68 14.36 18.94
C LEU A 379 0.95 12.86 19.12
N ALA A 380 1.85 12.50 20.04
CA ALA A 380 2.20 11.12 20.33
C ALA A 380 1.14 10.50 21.25
N ILE A 381 0.31 9.64 20.68
CA ILE A 381 -0.66 8.81 21.41
C ILE A 381 -0.15 7.38 21.49
N ASP A 382 -0.67 6.61 22.46
CA ASP A 382 -0.30 5.20 22.62
C ASP A 382 -0.53 4.39 21.34
N ALA A 383 0.40 3.49 21.07
CA ALA A 383 0.31 2.50 20.00
C ALA A 383 0.81 1.15 20.49
N TYR A 384 0.37 0.12 19.79
CA TYR A 384 0.57 -1.28 20.11
C TYR A 384 1.05 -2.04 18.88
N PRO A 385 1.67 -3.21 19.04
CA PRO A 385 2.13 -4.02 17.91
C PRO A 385 1.05 -4.29 16.86
N THR A 386 -0.22 -4.38 17.28
CA THR A 386 -1.35 -4.64 16.38
C THR A 386 -2.05 -3.39 15.88
N THR A 387 -1.68 -2.16 16.27
CA THR A 387 -2.37 -0.90 15.92
C THR A 387 -2.73 -0.75 14.44
N TYR A 388 -1.84 -1.21 13.55
CA TYR A 388 -2.01 -1.12 12.09
C TYR A 388 -2.30 -2.48 11.43
N VAL A 389 -2.63 -3.50 12.23
CA VAL A 389 -3.07 -4.80 11.74
C VAL A 389 -4.49 -4.67 11.20
N ARG A 390 -4.68 -5.22 10.00
CA ARG A 390 -5.97 -5.27 9.34
C ARG A 390 -6.82 -6.39 9.96
N PRO A 391 -8.12 -6.16 10.21
CA PRO A 391 -9.03 -7.18 10.70
C PRO A 391 -9.01 -8.43 9.81
N ALA A 392 -8.88 -9.60 10.41
CA ALA A 392 -9.00 -10.87 9.69
C ALA A 392 -10.46 -11.18 9.33
N VAL A 393 -11.42 -10.63 10.08
CA VAL A 393 -12.85 -10.78 9.86
C VAL A 393 -13.44 -9.46 9.35
N THR A 394 -14.17 -9.52 8.24
CA THR A 394 -14.84 -8.36 7.66
C THR A 394 -15.99 -7.88 8.54
N TYR A 395 -16.36 -6.59 8.43
CA TYR A 395 -17.49 -6.02 9.16
C TYR A 395 -18.82 -6.51 8.57
N HIS A 396 -19.17 -7.75 8.90
CA HIS A 396 -20.33 -8.49 8.38
C HIS A 396 -21.37 -8.72 9.47
N ALA A 397 -22.65 -8.74 9.13
CA ALA A 397 -23.74 -8.91 10.09
C ALA A 397 -23.64 -10.23 10.88
N ALA A 398 -23.25 -11.32 10.24
CA ALA A 398 -22.98 -12.59 10.94
C ALA A 398 -21.85 -12.48 11.98
N SER A 399 -20.80 -11.70 11.69
CA SER A 399 -19.69 -11.44 12.62
C SER A 399 -20.16 -10.62 13.82
N VAL A 400 -20.93 -9.55 13.59
CA VAL A 400 -21.54 -8.75 14.67
C VAL A 400 -22.47 -9.61 15.54
N ALA A 401 -23.29 -10.47 14.93
CA ALA A 401 -24.21 -11.36 15.64
C ALA A 401 -23.49 -12.42 16.48
N ARG A 402 -22.36 -12.97 16.01
CA ARG A 402 -21.46 -13.84 16.79
C ARG A 402 -20.78 -13.07 17.92
N GLY A 403 -20.26 -11.88 17.62
CA GLY A 403 -19.68 -10.97 18.61
C GLY A 403 -20.64 -10.69 19.77
N ALA A 404 -21.93 -10.47 19.48
CA ALA A 404 -22.97 -10.30 20.50
C ALA A 404 -23.12 -11.52 21.43
N ALA A 405 -23.04 -12.73 20.87
CA ALA A 405 -23.14 -13.97 21.65
C ALA A 405 -21.91 -14.17 22.56
N LEU A 406 -20.73 -13.78 22.10
CA LEU A 406 -19.47 -13.82 22.87
C LEU A 406 -19.39 -12.72 23.93
N TYR A 407 -19.91 -11.52 23.62
CA TYR A 407 -19.87 -10.38 24.52
C TYR A 407 -20.66 -10.60 25.81
N ALA A 408 -21.81 -11.28 25.73
CA ALA A 408 -22.69 -11.51 26.88
C ALA A 408 -21.99 -12.22 28.06
N PRO A 409 -21.34 -13.39 27.90
CA PRO A 409 -20.64 -14.06 29.00
C PRO A 409 -19.29 -13.43 29.38
N HIS A 410 -18.64 -12.67 28.50
CA HIS A 410 -17.25 -12.23 28.72
C HIS A 410 -17.08 -10.74 29.04
N CYS A 411 -17.98 -9.88 28.58
CA CYS A 411 -17.80 -8.43 28.62
C CYS A 411 -18.89 -7.70 29.41
N ALA A 412 -20.14 -8.20 29.36
CA ALA A 412 -21.31 -7.53 29.93
C ALA A 412 -21.26 -7.36 31.46
N LEU A 413 -20.50 -8.22 32.17
CA LEU A 413 -20.30 -8.11 33.62
C LEU A 413 -19.74 -6.74 34.04
N CYS A 414 -18.80 -6.20 33.25
CA CYS A 414 -18.18 -4.90 33.51
C CYS A 414 -18.75 -3.81 32.60
N HIS A 415 -18.89 -4.08 31.29
CA HIS A 415 -19.30 -3.07 30.32
C HIS A 415 -20.82 -2.91 30.17
N GLY A 416 -21.62 -3.74 30.86
CA GLY A 416 -23.08 -3.75 30.73
C GLY A 416 -23.55 -4.42 29.44
N VAL A 417 -24.81 -4.86 29.41
CA VAL A 417 -25.40 -5.52 28.22
C VAL A 417 -25.46 -4.58 27.01
N SER A 418 -25.65 -3.29 27.26
CA SER A 418 -25.71 -2.25 26.22
C SER A 418 -24.33 -1.68 25.84
N GLY A 419 -23.26 -2.06 26.55
CA GLY A 419 -21.91 -1.51 26.33
C GLY A 419 -21.65 -0.16 26.97
N THR A 420 -22.56 0.36 27.79
CA THR A 420 -22.52 1.69 28.40
C THR A 420 -21.54 1.83 29.58
N GLY A 421 -20.84 0.76 29.95
CA GLY A 421 -19.87 0.79 31.05
C GLY A 421 -20.50 0.66 32.45
N ASP A 422 -21.78 0.28 32.52
CA ASP A 422 -22.63 0.23 33.71
C ASP A 422 -22.95 -1.20 34.16
N GLY A 423 -22.07 -2.16 33.84
CA GLY A 423 -22.23 -3.54 34.25
C GLY A 423 -22.24 -3.69 35.78
N PRO A 424 -22.82 -4.78 36.32
CA PRO A 424 -22.95 -4.95 37.77
C PRO A 424 -21.61 -4.94 38.53
N ALA A 425 -20.49 -5.24 37.87
CA ALA A 425 -19.15 -5.12 38.47
C ALA A 425 -18.55 -3.70 38.34
N ALA A 426 -19.08 -2.81 37.51
CA ALA A 426 -18.48 -1.51 37.19
C ALA A 426 -18.24 -0.64 38.43
N ALA A 427 -19.20 -0.61 39.35
CA ALA A 427 -19.12 0.18 40.59
C ALA A 427 -18.01 -0.28 41.56
N SER A 428 -17.52 -1.52 41.39
CA SER A 428 -16.47 -2.10 42.25
C SER A 428 -15.05 -1.87 41.74
N LEU A 429 -14.89 -1.29 40.55
CA LEU A 429 -13.60 -1.09 39.91
C LEU A 429 -13.05 0.32 40.21
N ASN A 430 -11.77 0.39 40.60
CA ASN A 430 -11.07 1.68 40.83
C ASN A 430 -11.00 2.55 39.57
N GLN A 431 -11.08 1.93 38.39
CA GLN A 431 -11.19 2.61 37.12
C GLN A 431 -12.49 2.16 36.45
N PRO A 432 -13.43 3.07 36.18
CA PRO A 432 -14.70 2.69 35.56
C PRO A 432 -14.46 2.14 34.15
N PRO A 433 -15.21 1.10 33.74
CA PRO A 433 -15.21 0.62 32.35
C PRO A 433 -15.58 1.73 31.38
N ALA A 434 -14.98 1.70 30.18
CA ALA A 434 -15.32 2.66 29.14
C ALA A 434 -16.73 2.39 28.57
N ASP A 435 -17.44 3.46 28.22
CA ASP A 435 -18.67 3.42 27.42
C ASP A 435 -18.33 3.10 25.96
N LEU A 436 -18.56 1.84 25.57
CA LEU A 436 -18.28 1.30 24.25
C LEU A 436 -19.24 1.82 23.16
N THR A 437 -20.30 2.55 23.55
CA THR A 437 -21.26 3.18 22.62
C THR A 437 -20.87 4.62 22.27
N ALA A 438 -20.00 5.24 23.06
CA ALA A 438 -19.60 6.63 22.89
C ALA A 438 -18.75 6.85 21.63
N PRO A 439 -18.72 8.08 21.07
CA PRO A 439 -17.97 8.38 19.84
C PRO A 439 -16.48 8.00 19.89
N HIS A 440 -15.85 8.01 21.07
CA HIS A 440 -14.45 7.66 21.22
C HIS A 440 -14.12 6.21 20.81
N ALA A 441 -15.10 5.29 20.90
CA ALA A 441 -14.91 3.92 20.46
C ALA A 441 -14.59 3.85 18.97
N ALA A 442 -15.15 4.75 18.15
CA ALA A 442 -14.83 4.81 16.73
C ALA A 442 -13.43 5.39 16.45
N ASP A 443 -12.81 6.10 17.39
CA ASP A 443 -11.50 6.75 17.18
C ASP A 443 -10.32 5.81 17.40
N HIS A 444 -10.56 4.66 18.03
CA HIS A 444 -9.55 3.64 18.24
C HIS A 444 -9.44 2.74 17.01
N THR A 445 -8.21 2.41 16.63
CA THR A 445 -8.02 1.49 15.50
C THR A 445 -8.51 0.10 15.90
N ALA A 446 -8.93 -0.70 14.92
CA ALA A 446 -9.29 -2.11 15.16
C ALA A 446 -8.14 -2.86 15.84
N GLY A 447 -6.93 -2.53 15.42
CA GLY A 447 -5.69 -3.06 15.94
C GLY A 447 -5.43 -2.74 17.41
N ASP A 448 -5.75 -1.53 17.85
CA ASP A 448 -5.66 -1.12 19.25
C ASP A 448 -6.65 -1.93 20.11
N MET A 449 -7.90 -2.04 19.64
CA MET A 449 -8.93 -2.86 20.32
C MET A 449 -8.54 -4.34 20.40
N PHE A 450 -7.98 -4.87 19.30
CA PHE A 450 -7.48 -6.24 19.25
C PHE A 450 -6.35 -6.47 20.25
N TRP A 451 -5.43 -5.49 20.41
CA TRP A 451 -4.40 -5.57 21.43
C TRP A 451 -5.00 -5.65 22.83
N TRP A 452 -5.95 -4.77 23.15
CA TRP A 452 -6.57 -4.73 24.48
C TRP A 452 -7.37 -5.99 24.80
N LEU A 453 -8.10 -6.55 23.83
CA LEU A 453 -8.77 -7.85 24.02
C LEU A 453 -7.76 -8.98 24.18
N THR A 454 -6.64 -8.94 23.46
CA THR A 454 -5.62 -9.99 23.50
C THR A 454 -4.84 -9.98 24.81
N ARG A 455 -4.34 -8.82 25.23
CA ARG A 455 -3.36 -8.67 26.31
C ARG A 455 -3.91 -8.01 27.56
N GLY A 456 -5.15 -7.53 27.53
CA GLY A 456 -5.70 -6.65 28.54
C GLY A 456 -5.28 -5.19 28.34
N ARG A 457 -5.87 -4.29 29.13
CA ARG A 457 -5.53 -2.87 29.08
C ARG A 457 -4.34 -2.58 29.99
N PRO A 458 -3.26 -1.93 29.50
CA PRO A 458 -2.14 -1.56 30.36
C PRO A 458 -2.61 -0.74 31.57
N ARG A 459 -2.23 -1.17 32.78
CA ARG A 459 -2.57 -0.51 34.06
C ARG A 459 -4.08 -0.42 34.38
N GLY A 460 -4.94 -1.14 33.67
CA GLY A 460 -6.38 -1.20 33.90
C GLY A 460 -6.85 -2.56 34.42
N PRO A 461 -8.11 -2.64 34.91
CA PRO A 461 -8.68 -3.89 35.45
C PRO A 461 -9.08 -4.91 34.37
N MET A 462 -9.01 -4.56 33.09
CA MET A 462 -9.44 -5.42 31.99
C MET A 462 -8.40 -6.52 31.69
N PRO A 463 -8.76 -7.81 31.85
CA PRO A 463 -7.85 -8.93 31.58
C PRO A 463 -7.65 -9.15 30.08
N GLY A 464 -6.64 -9.95 29.73
CA GLY A 464 -6.49 -10.48 28.37
C GLY A 464 -7.36 -11.72 28.14
N PHE A 465 -7.82 -11.89 26.91
CA PHE A 465 -8.73 -12.97 26.49
C PHE A 465 -8.11 -13.93 25.47
N ASP A 466 -6.80 -13.83 25.19
CA ASP A 466 -6.09 -14.72 24.25
C ASP A 466 -6.08 -16.20 24.66
N GLY A 467 -6.24 -16.50 25.95
CA GLY A 467 -6.43 -17.86 26.47
C GLY A 467 -7.87 -18.38 26.46
N VAL A 468 -8.87 -17.56 26.10
CA VAL A 468 -10.31 -17.91 26.20
C VAL A 468 -11.03 -17.75 24.86
N LEU A 469 -10.69 -16.72 24.08
CA LEU A 469 -11.28 -16.42 22.78
C LEU A 469 -10.27 -16.67 21.67
N SER A 470 -10.73 -17.26 20.56
CA SER A 470 -9.89 -17.37 19.36
C SER A 470 -9.57 -16.00 18.77
N GLU A 471 -8.65 -15.94 17.81
CA GLU A 471 -8.40 -14.71 17.05
C GLU A 471 -9.66 -14.22 16.31
N GLU A 472 -10.39 -15.14 15.68
CA GLU A 472 -11.63 -14.83 14.96
C GLU A 472 -12.70 -14.28 15.91
N ASP A 473 -12.89 -14.92 17.08
CA ASP A 473 -13.84 -14.48 18.11
C ASP A 473 -13.55 -13.06 18.60
N ARG A 474 -12.27 -12.70 18.77
CA ARG A 474 -11.87 -11.34 19.18
C ARG A 474 -12.21 -10.31 18.10
N TRP A 475 -12.04 -10.65 16.82
CA TRP A 475 -12.47 -9.78 15.72
C TRP A 475 -14.01 -9.65 15.64
N ASP A 476 -14.75 -10.73 15.89
CA ASP A 476 -16.22 -10.71 15.99
C ASP A 476 -16.69 -9.78 17.11
N VAL A 477 -16.07 -9.81 18.29
CA VAL A 477 -16.36 -8.88 19.39
C VAL A 477 -16.04 -7.44 19.03
N ILE A 478 -14.93 -7.17 18.32
CA ILE A 478 -14.59 -5.81 17.86
C ILE A 478 -15.63 -5.28 16.87
N ASN A 479 -16.13 -6.14 15.98
CA ASN A 479 -17.20 -5.78 15.06
C ASN A 479 -18.50 -5.46 15.81
N LEU A 480 -18.82 -6.17 16.89
CA LEU A 480 -19.92 -5.78 17.78
C LEU A 480 -19.71 -4.41 18.41
N VAL A 481 -18.54 -4.15 19.01
CA VAL A 481 -18.25 -2.86 19.67
C VAL A 481 -18.44 -1.68 18.72
N ARG A 482 -18.01 -1.84 17.46
CA ARG A 482 -18.24 -0.85 16.41
C ARG A 482 -19.70 -0.71 16.02
N ALA A 483 -20.43 -1.82 15.95
CA ALA A 483 -21.86 -1.79 15.74
C ALA A 483 -22.61 -1.08 16.89
N LEU A 484 -22.17 -1.22 18.14
CA LEU A 484 -22.74 -0.50 19.29
C LEU A 484 -22.52 1.02 19.17
N ALA A 485 -21.29 1.45 18.84
CA ALA A 485 -20.99 2.87 18.60
C ALA A 485 -21.80 3.44 17.41
N ALA A 486 -21.92 2.67 16.32
CA ALA A 486 -22.75 3.04 15.18
C ALA A 486 -24.24 3.09 15.54
N ALA A 487 -24.74 2.17 16.37
CA ALA A 487 -26.12 2.14 16.85
C ALA A 487 -26.48 3.40 17.64
N GLN A 488 -25.57 3.88 18.50
CA GLN A 488 -25.76 5.11 19.25
C GLN A 488 -25.87 6.33 18.32
N GLN A 489 -25.07 6.37 17.25
CA GLN A 489 -25.19 7.41 16.23
C GLN A 489 -26.46 7.25 15.38
N ALA A 490 -26.93 6.02 15.14
CA ALA A 490 -28.15 5.72 14.40
C ALA A 490 -29.41 6.27 15.07
N GLN A 491 -29.38 6.55 16.38
CA GLN A 491 -30.47 7.23 17.08
C GLN A 491 -30.76 8.62 16.51
N ARG A 492 -29.76 9.27 15.89
CA ARG A 492 -29.91 10.59 15.23
C ARG A 492 -30.45 10.50 13.80
N LEU A 493 -30.53 9.31 13.21
CA LEU A 493 -31.08 9.13 11.87
C LEU A 493 -32.59 9.36 11.89
N ALA A 494 -33.06 10.22 11.00
CA ALA A 494 -34.48 10.46 10.72
C ALA A 494 -34.99 9.54 9.60
N ALA A 495 -36.31 9.59 9.37
CA ALA A 495 -36.95 8.92 8.25
C ALA A 495 -36.61 9.57 6.89
N MET A 496 -36.13 10.82 6.85
CA MET A 496 -35.63 11.40 5.61
C MET A 496 -34.10 11.43 5.62
N PRO A 497 -33.44 11.06 4.50
CA PRO A 497 -31.99 11.07 4.42
C PRO A 497 -31.40 12.47 4.66
N SER A 498 -30.44 12.55 5.59
CA SER A 498 -29.62 13.74 5.83
C SER A 498 -28.25 13.60 5.15
N PRO A 499 -27.65 14.69 4.64
CA PRO A 499 -26.28 14.67 4.14
C PRO A 499 -25.23 14.50 5.24
N ASP A 500 -25.56 14.82 6.50
CA ASP A 500 -24.59 14.98 7.59
C ASP A 500 -24.34 13.72 8.41
N THR A 501 -25.19 12.70 8.28
CA THR A 501 -25.06 11.43 9.02
C THR A 501 -24.95 10.27 8.05
N MET A 502 -23.78 9.62 8.05
CA MET A 502 -23.47 8.44 7.25
C MET A 502 -22.92 7.37 8.17
N LEU A 503 -23.66 6.29 8.33
CA LEU A 503 -23.23 5.16 9.15
C LEU A 503 -22.90 3.99 8.26
N VAL A 504 -21.83 3.30 8.58
CA VAL A 504 -21.40 2.14 7.82
C VAL A 504 -22.40 1.01 8.03
N ALA A 505 -22.96 0.47 6.95
CA ALA A 505 -23.78 -0.73 7.03
C ALA A 505 -22.88 -1.98 7.18
N PRO A 506 -23.13 -2.85 8.17
CA PRO A 506 -22.57 -4.19 8.19
C PRO A 506 -22.93 -4.93 6.90
N ASP A 507 -21.96 -5.62 6.30
CA ASP A 507 -22.17 -6.36 5.07
C ASP A 507 -23.06 -7.59 5.32
N PHE A 508 -23.80 -8.02 4.30
CA PHE A 508 -24.64 -9.23 4.36
C PHE A 508 -24.96 -9.75 2.96
N LEU A 509 -25.30 -11.03 2.86
CA LEU A 509 -25.67 -11.69 1.61
C LEU A 509 -27.12 -11.38 1.23
N ILE A 510 -27.34 -11.01 -0.04
CA ILE A 510 -28.65 -10.74 -0.63
C ILE A 510 -28.92 -11.80 -1.70
N GLU A 511 -29.88 -12.68 -1.45
CA GLU A 511 -30.30 -13.68 -2.45
C GLU A 511 -31.51 -13.20 -3.26
N ALA A 512 -31.45 -13.43 -4.57
CA ALA A 512 -32.44 -13.02 -5.57
C ALA A 512 -33.00 -14.25 -6.29
N GLY A 513 -33.62 -15.18 -5.55
CA GLY A 513 -34.10 -16.43 -6.16
C GLY A 513 -32.97 -17.43 -6.45
N ALA A 514 -33.01 -18.12 -7.60
CA ALA A 514 -32.13 -19.27 -7.91
C ALA A 514 -30.68 -18.91 -8.37
N ALA A 515 -30.31 -17.63 -8.38
CA ALA A 515 -28.95 -17.18 -8.71
C ALA A 515 -28.07 -17.13 -7.45
N ALA A 516 -26.75 -17.26 -7.62
CA ALA A 516 -25.79 -17.07 -6.53
C ALA A 516 -26.00 -15.69 -5.87
N GLY A 517 -26.11 -15.66 -4.54
CA GLY A 517 -26.33 -14.43 -3.77
C GLY A 517 -25.19 -13.42 -3.96
N GLU A 518 -25.53 -12.13 -3.99
CA GLU A 518 -24.57 -11.02 -4.02
C GLU A 518 -24.53 -10.36 -2.63
N THR A 519 -23.35 -10.00 -2.13
CA THR A 519 -23.19 -9.22 -0.90
C THR A 519 -23.67 -7.77 -1.07
N LEU A 520 -24.00 -7.09 0.02
CA LEU A 520 -24.27 -5.64 0.01
C LEU A 520 -23.07 -4.89 -0.57
N ARG A 521 -21.85 -5.34 -0.30
CA ARG A 521 -20.62 -4.81 -0.92
C ARG A 521 -20.63 -4.90 -2.45
N GLU A 522 -21.02 -6.04 -3.02
CA GLU A 522 -21.11 -6.24 -4.47
C GLU A 522 -22.25 -5.45 -5.13
N GLN A 523 -23.25 -5.01 -4.35
CA GLN A 523 -24.32 -4.12 -4.80
C GLN A 523 -23.90 -2.63 -4.90
N ARG A 524 -22.71 -2.26 -4.40
CA ARG A 524 -22.25 -0.87 -4.42
C ARG A 524 -22.22 -0.33 -5.85
N GLY A 525 -22.73 0.88 -6.01
CA GLY A 525 -22.86 1.57 -7.30
C GLY A 525 -24.10 1.19 -8.11
N ARG A 526 -24.89 0.17 -7.71
CA ARG A 526 -26.03 -0.31 -8.51
C ARG A 526 -27.36 0.30 -8.07
N SER A 527 -27.78 0.07 -6.82
CA SER A 527 -29.09 0.49 -6.32
C SER A 527 -29.03 0.92 -4.84
N VAL A 528 -30.00 1.72 -4.42
CA VAL A 528 -30.24 2.02 -2.99
C VAL A 528 -30.92 0.80 -2.37
N ILE A 529 -30.36 0.25 -1.29
CA ILE A 529 -30.94 -0.91 -0.62
C ILE A 529 -31.90 -0.43 0.47
N HIS A 530 -33.18 -0.79 0.33
CA HIS A 530 -34.19 -0.64 1.37
C HIS A 530 -34.26 -1.95 2.17
N LEU A 531 -33.58 -1.98 3.32
CA LEU A 531 -33.52 -3.15 4.19
C LEU A 531 -34.68 -3.14 5.19
N VAL A 532 -35.46 -4.21 5.21
CA VAL A 532 -36.62 -4.39 6.11
C VAL A 532 -36.32 -5.52 7.08
N VAL A 533 -36.13 -5.18 8.35
CA VAL A 533 -36.06 -6.14 9.46
C VAL A 533 -37.47 -6.45 9.92
N ALA A 534 -37.93 -7.67 9.69
CA ALA A 534 -39.32 -8.08 9.89
C ALA A 534 -39.49 -9.22 10.90
N VAL A 535 -40.57 -9.14 11.67
CA VAL A 535 -41.05 -10.19 12.58
C VAL A 535 -42.42 -10.68 12.10
N LEU A 536 -42.56 -11.97 11.80
CA LEU A 536 -43.84 -12.57 11.40
C LEU A 536 -44.56 -13.17 12.62
N PRO A 537 -45.91 -13.03 12.72
CA PRO A 537 -46.81 -12.48 11.69
C PRO A 537 -46.97 -10.95 11.72
N GLY A 538 -46.46 -10.24 12.74
CA GLY A 538 -46.75 -8.81 12.97
C GLY A 538 -46.39 -7.87 11.81
N SER A 539 -45.32 -8.15 11.07
CA SER A 539 -44.88 -7.37 9.91
C SER A 539 -45.64 -7.67 8.62
N ALA A 540 -46.51 -8.67 8.60
CA ALA A 540 -47.15 -9.16 7.37
C ALA A 540 -47.93 -8.08 6.59
N PRO A 541 -48.75 -7.21 7.22
CA PRO A 541 -49.47 -6.17 6.49
C PRO A 541 -48.54 -5.20 5.74
N ARG A 542 -47.47 -4.77 6.41
CA ARG A 542 -46.46 -3.87 5.84
C ARG A 542 -45.69 -4.51 4.69
N LEU A 543 -45.33 -5.79 4.82
CA LEU A 543 -44.63 -6.51 3.75
C LEU A 543 -45.47 -6.66 2.47
N VAL A 544 -46.78 -6.86 2.60
CA VAL A 544 -47.70 -6.90 1.45
C VAL A 544 -47.82 -5.53 0.77
N GLU A 545 -47.86 -4.45 1.56
CA GLU A 545 -47.84 -3.08 1.03
C GLU A 545 -46.55 -2.79 0.26
N LEU A 546 -45.40 -3.13 0.83
CA LEU A 546 -44.09 -2.96 0.19
C LEU A 546 -43.96 -3.81 -1.08
N ALA A 547 -44.52 -5.01 -1.11
CA ALA A 547 -44.55 -5.84 -2.32
C ALA A 547 -45.33 -5.16 -3.45
N ARG A 548 -46.48 -4.54 -3.16
CA ARG A 548 -47.24 -3.76 -4.15
C ARG A 548 -46.47 -2.53 -4.63
N ALA A 549 -45.69 -1.91 -3.75
CA ALA A 549 -44.86 -0.75 -4.07
C ALA A 549 -43.50 -1.08 -4.71
N ALA A 550 -43.14 -2.36 -4.85
CA ALA A 550 -41.82 -2.80 -5.32
C ALA A 550 -41.46 -2.20 -6.70
N GLY A 551 -42.43 -2.08 -7.61
CA GLY A 551 -42.23 -1.46 -8.92
C GLY A 551 -41.88 0.03 -8.83
N ALA A 552 -42.52 0.79 -7.94
CA ALA A 552 -42.22 2.20 -7.72
C ALA A 552 -40.84 2.39 -7.06
N VAL A 553 -40.48 1.53 -6.10
CA VAL A 553 -39.16 1.50 -5.47
C VAL A 553 -38.06 1.21 -6.50
N ALA A 554 -38.28 0.22 -7.38
CA ALA A 554 -37.35 -0.10 -8.46
C ALA A 554 -37.19 1.05 -9.46
N ALA A 555 -38.30 1.71 -9.85
CA ALA A 555 -38.28 2.87 -10.73
C ALA A 555 -37.53 4.07 -10.11
N ALA A 556 -37.59 4.23 -8.80
CA ALA A 556 -36.82 5.23 -8.06
C ALA A 556 -35.31 4.89 -7.93
N GLY A 557 -34.87 3.72 -8.40
CA GLY A 557 -33.48 3.26 -8.31
C GLY A 557 -33.15 2.50 -7.02
N GLY A 558 -34.16 2.01 -6.31
CA GLY A 558 -34.01 1.23 -5.08
C GLY A 558 -34.34 -0.25 -5.24
N ARG A 559 -33.98 -1.03 -4.22
CA ARG A 559 -34.31 -2.45 -4.11
C ARG A 559 -34.67 -2.79 -2.67
N THR A 560 -35.85 -3.37 -2.47
CA THR A 560 -36.29 -3.81 -1.14
C THR A 560 -35.77 -5.21 -0.83
N VAL A 561 -35.12 -5.36 0.32
CA VAL A 561 -34.54 -6.61 0.84
C VAL A 561 -35.09 -6.86 2.23
N VAL A 562 -35.58 -8.08 2.49
CA VAL A 562 -36.22 -8.47 3.75
C VAL A 562 -35.31 -9.41 4.54
N ALA A 563 -35.05 -9.06 5.81
CA ALA A 563 -34.37 -9.89 6.78
C ALA A 563 -35.36 -10.33 7.88
N LEU A 564 -35.58 -11.64 8.01
CA LEU A 564 -36.52 -12.19 8.98
C LEU A 564 -35.81 -12.50 10.31
N THR A 565 -36.46 -12.10 11.41
CA THR A 565 -35.98 -12.27 12.81
C THR A 565 -36.14 -13.70 13.38
N GLY A 566 -36.72 -14.66 12.64
CA GLY A 566 -37.09 -15.99 13.15
C GLY A 566 -36.57 -17.18 12.32
N THR A 567 -36.73 -18.39 12.87
CA THR A 567 -36.31 -19.70 12.29
C THR A 567 -37.01 -20.04 10.96
N ASP A 568 -36.65 -21.15 10.31
CA ASP A 568 -37.19 -21.66 9.01
C ASP A 568 -38.71 -21.56 8.84
N ALA A 569 -39.48 -21.67 9.92
CA ALA A 569 -40.93 -21.47 9.94
C ALA A 569 -41.38 -20.05 9.48
N GLY A 570 -40.54 -19.02 9.65
CA GLY A 570 -40.75 -17.68 9.11
C GLY A 570 -40.60 -17.63 7.59
N VAL A 571 -39.59 -18.33 7.05
CA VAL A 571 -39.34 -18.45 5.60
C VAL A 571 -40.48 -19.22 4.91
N GLY A 572 -40.98 -20.28 5.53
CA GLY A 572 -42.16 -21.01 5.05
C GLY A 572 -43.41 -20.12 4.97
N ARG A 573 -43.65 -19.29 6.00
CA ARG A 573 -44.75 -18.32 6.03
C ARG A 573 -44.59 -17.20 5.00
N TRP A 574 -43.38 -16.68 4.83
CA TRP A 574 -43.05 -15.72 3.77
C TRP A 574 -43.40 -16.25 2.38
N ARG A 575 -42.99 -17.49 2.07
CA ARG A 575 -43.29 -18.13 0.77
C ARG A 575 -44.80 -18.28 0.54
N ALA A 576 -45.57 -18.52 1.60
CA ALA A 576 -47.02 -18.62 1.54
C ALA A 576 -47.74 -17.26 1.38
N MET A 577 -47.10 -16.14 1.74
CA MET A 577 -47.68 -14.78 1.63
C MET A 577 -47.69 -14.20 0.21
N GLY A 578 -47.06 -14.86 -0.77
CA GLY A 578 -47.08 -14.42 -2.17
C GLY A 578 -46.23 -13.18 -2.50
N ALA A 579 -45.44 -12.66 -1.55
CA ALA A 579 -44.56 -11.49 -1.73
C ALA A 579 -43.27 -11.82 -2.51
N ARG A 580 -43.41 -12.40 -3.71
CA ARG A 580 -42.27 -12.86 -4.54
C ARG A 580 -41.42 -11.74 -5.13
N ASP A 581 -41.95 -10.52 -5.16
CA ASP A 581 -41.28 -9.35 -5.75
C ASP A 581 -40.26 -8.68 -4.81
N LEU A 582 -40.16 -9.16 -3.56
CA LEU A 582 -39.22 -8.67 -2.56
C LEU A 582 -38.06 -9.67 -2.42
N ALA A 583 -36.82 -9.17 -2.38
CA ALA A 583 -35.66 -10.01 -2.13
C ALA A 583 -35.63 -10.46 -0.66
N LEU A 584 -35.22 -11.69 -0.40
CA LEU A 584 -35.15 -12.28 0.94
C LEU A 584 -33.70 -12.62 1.29
N VAL A 585 -33.29 -12.31 2.52
CA VAL A 585 -32.08 -12.87 3.11
C VAL A 585 -32.42 -14.27 3.63
N THR A 586 -32.07 -15.29 2.87
CA THR A 586 -32.32 -16.72 3.13
C THR A 586 -31.30 -17.30 4.11
N ASP A 587 -30.02 -17.02 3.90
CA ASP A 587 -28.92 -17.41 4.78
C ASP A 587 -28.51 -16.25 5.70
N GLY A 588 -28.51 -16.48 7.02
CA GLY A 588 -28.11 -15.47 8.01
C GLY A 588 -29.12 -14.34 8.25
N GLY A 589 -30.37 -14.47 7.79
CA GLY A 589 -31.42 -13.45 7.99
C GLY A 589 -31.64 -13.08 9.47
N ALA A 590 -31.53 -14.05 10.38
CA ALA A 590 -31.60 -13.82 11.81
C ALA A 590 -30.40 -13.00 12.34
N ASP A 591 -29.21 -13.19 11.78
CA ASP A 591 -28.01 -12.44 12.15
C ASP A 591 -28.05 -11.00 11.62
N VAL A 592 -28.54 -10.81 10.39
CA VAL A 592 -28.84 -9.48 9.83
C VAL A 592 -29.86 -8.76 10.70
N ALA A 593 -30.96 -9.42 11.03
CA ALA A 593 -32.00 -8.87 11.87
C ALA A 593 -31.51 -8.52 13.27
N ARG A 594 -30.67 -9.37 13.89
CA ARG A 594 -30.05 -9.10 15.20
C ARG A 594 -29.14 -7.88 15.13
N THR A 595 -28.31 -7.80 14.09
CA THR A 595 -27.32 -6.73 13.89
C THR A 595 -27.98 -5.38 13.63
N PHE A 596 -28.85 -5.30 12.61
CA PHE A 596 -29.58 -4.05 12.31
C PHE A 596 -30.62 -3.73 13.39
N GLY A 597 -31.03 -4.73 14.18
CA GLY A 597 -31.80 -4.54 15.40
C GLY A 597 -31.06 -3.75 16.48
N LEU A 598 -29.73 -3.64 16.46
CA LEU A 598 -28.98 -2.70 17.30
C LEU A 598 -29.26 -1.26 16.86
N PHE A 599 -29.20 -1.01 15.55
CA PHE A 599 -29.40 0.32 14.95
C PHE A 599 -30.85 0.78 15.04
N ALA A 600 -31.78 -0.13 15.33
CA ALA A 600 -33.19 0.14 15.51
C ALA A 600 -33.52 0.84 16.85
N ARG A 601 -32.70 0.74 17.89
CA ARG A 601 -33.12 1.11 19.26
C ARG A 601 -33.16 2.64 19.50
N ARG A 602 -34.01 3.11 20.42
CA ARG A 602 -34.12 4.53 20.87
C ARG A 602 -33.57 4.76 22.29
N THR A 603 -33.63 3.77 23.18
CA THR A 603 -33.22 3.88 24.60
C THR A 603 -32.29 2.73 25.01
N SER A 604 -31.45 3.02 26.01
CA SER A 604 -30.73 2.05 26.85
C SER A 604 -31.21 2.27 28.29
N PRO A 605 -31.62 1.24 29.08
CA PRO A 605 -31.61 -0.20 28.80
C PRO A 605 -32.67 -0.68 27.79
N PRO A 606 -32.60 -1.95 27.30
CA PRO A 606 -33.38 -2.43 26.16
C PRO A 606 -34.87 -2.69 26.45
N ASP A 607 -35.78 -1.96 25.81
CA ASP A 607 -37.19 -2.33 25.69
C ASP A 607 -37.37 -3.39 24.58
N GLY A 608 -37.14 -4.66 24.90
CA GLY A 608 -37.48 -5.81 24.04
C GLY A 608 -36.76 -5.90 22.68
N PRO A 609 -37.05 -6.94 21.87
CA PRO A 609 -36.57 -7.02 20.48
C PRO A 609 -37.34 -6.04 19.58
N PRO A 610 -36.70 -5.43 18.58
CA PRO A 610 -37.40 -4.57 17.62
C PRO A 610 -38.43 -5.38 16.83
N VAL A 611 -39.68 -4.92 16.82
CA VAL A 611 -40.82 -5.65 16.20
C VAL A 611 -40.82 -5.50 14.67
N HIS A 612 -40.34 -4.36 14.16
CA HIS A 612 -40.18 -4.05 12.74
C HIS A 612 -39.30 -2.81 12.58
N ALA A 613 -38.33 -2.83 11.66
CA ALA A 613 -37.53 -1.65 11.34
C ALA A 613 -37.12 -1.63 9.87
N GLU A 614 -37.11 -0.44 9.27
CA GLU A 614 -36.74 -0.21 7.88
C GLU A 614 -35.52 0.73 7.83
N PHE A 615 -34.59 0.47 6.92
CA PHE A 615 -33.37 1.25 6.73
C PHE A 615 -33.16 1.55 5.25
N LEU A 616 -32.71 2.76 4.92
CA LEU A 616 -32.19 3.08 3.59
C LEU A 616 -30.67 3.09 3.63
N ILE A 617 -30.09 2.23 2.80
CA ILE A 617 -28.65 2.12 2.58
C ILE A 617 -28.37 2.67 1.18
N ASP A 618 -27.52 3.70 1.08
CA ASP A 618 -27.21 4.31 -0.20
C ASP A 618 -26.37 3.41 -1.12
N ARG A 619 -26.15 3.87 -2.36
CA ARG A 619 -25.38 3.14 -3.38
C ARG A 619 -23.93 2.90 -2.97
N GLN A 620 -23.42 3.54 -1.92
CA GLN A 620 -22.06 3.36 -1.44
C GLN A 620 -21.99 2.38 -0.27
N GLY A 621 -23.11 2.05 0.36
CA GLY A 621 -23.17 1.14 1.51
C GLY A 621 -23.25 1.85 2.86
N TYR A 622 -23.69 3.10 2.91
CA TYR A 622 -23.97 3.80 4.17
C TYR A 622 -25.46 3.74 4.51
N VAL A 623 -25.81 3.47 5.77
CA VAL A 623 -27.14 3.70 6.33
C VAL A 623 -27.36 5.22 6.43
N ARG A 624 -28.41 5.70 5.76
CA ARG A 624 -28.73 7.13 5.60
C ARG A 624 -30.05 7.55 6.21
N ALA A 625 -30.96 6.60 6.40
CA ALA A 625 -32.24 6.83 7.05
C ALA A 625 -32.72 5.56 7.74
N ARG A 626 -33.56 5.75 8.76
CA ARG A 626 -34.17 4.69 9.56
C ARG A 626 -35.64 5.02 9.73
N TRP A 627 -36.50 4.02 9.75
CA TRP A 627 -37.93 4.15 10.01
C TRP A 627 -38.46 2.98 10.85
N GLN A 628 -39.43 3.24 11.74
CA GLN A 628 -40.13 2.20 12.49
C GLN A 628 -41.62 2.52 12.69
N PRO A 629 -42.51 1.52 12.55
CA PRO A 629 -43.94 1.71 12.72
C PRO A 629 -44.37 2.06 14.15
N SER A 630 -43.63 1.62 15.16
CA SER A 630 -43.97 1.79 16.58
C SER A 630 -43.72 3.20 17.11
N PHE A 631 -43.09 4.09 16.33
CA PHE A 631 -42.82 5.46 16.73
C PHE A 631 -43.97 6.38 16.29
N ALA A 632 -44.98 6.50 17.17
CA ALA A 632 -46.21 7.26 16.92
C ALA A 632 -45.99 8.76 16.61
N ASP A 633 -44.81 9.29 16.93
CA ASP A 633 -44.37 10.67 16.73
C ASP A 633 -43.59 10.90 15.42
N TRP A 634 -43.33 9.85 14.64
CA TRP A 634 -42.41 9.92 13.50
C TRP A 634 -43.13 10.07 12.16
N VAL A 635 -43.06 11.27 11.59
CA VAL A 635 -43.38 11.51 10.18
C VAL A 635 -42.31 10.83 9.33
N GLY A 636 -42.67 9.70 8.72
CA GLY A 636 -41.79 8.90 7.88
C GLY A 636 -42.53 8.26 6.72
N TRP A 637 -41.96 7.23 6.12
CA TRP A 637 -42.48 6.63 4.90
C TRP A 637 -43.56 5.57 5.13
N ASN A 638 -44.56 5.90 5.96
CA ASN A 638 -45.81 5.14 6.04
C ASN A 638 -46.42 4.98 4.65
N ASP A 639 -46.42 6.06 3.87
CA ASP A 639 -46.76 6.06 2.45
C ASP A 639 -45.56 5.60 1.59
N PRO A 640 -45.70 4.52 0.81
CA PRO A 640 -44.66 4.06 -0.11
C PRO A 640 -44.21 5.10 -1.14
N ALA A 641 -45.01 6.12 -1.45
CA ALA A 641 -44.59 7.24 -2.30
C ALA A 641 -43.47 8.07 -1.66
N VAL A 642 -43.54 8.28 -0.33
CA VAL A 642 -42.48 8.99 0.43
C VAL A 642 -41.21 8.15 0.47
N LEU A 643 -41.33 6.82 0.60
CA LEU A 643 -40.21 5.89 0.48
C LEU A 643 -39.53 6.03 -0.89
N ALA A 644 -40.31 5.99 -1.97
CA ALA A 644 -39.79 6.15 -3.33
C ALA A 644 -39.08 7.49 -3.53
N GLN A 645 -39.61 8.59 -2.98
CA GLN A 645 -38.96 9.91 -3.04
C GLN A 645 -37.62 9.93 -2.31
N ALA A 646 -37.55 9.32 -1.12
CA ALA A 646 -36.30 9.24 -0.34
C ALA A 646 -35.24 8.42 -1.08
N ILE A 647 -35.64 7.31 -1.71
CA ILE A 647 -34.80 6.46 -2.55
C ILE A 647 -34.31 7.22 -3.79
N GLU A 648 -35.20 7.90 -4.49
CA GLU A 648 -34.86 8.67 -5.70
C GLU A 648 -33.84 9.77 -5.38
N ARG A 649 -34.01 10.44 -4.24
CA ARG A 649 -33.06 11.44 -3.74
C ARG A 649 -31.67 10.83 -3.54
N LEU A 650 -31.57 9.69 -2.86
CA LEU A 650 -30.29 8.99 -2.65
C LEU A 650 -29.70 8.45 -3.96
N ALA A 651 -30.53 7.95 -4.87
CA ALA A 651 -30.08 7.41 -6.15
C ALA A 651 -29.45 8.49 -7.06
N LYS A 652 -29.94 9.74 -6.94
CA LYS A 652 -29.45 10.94 -7.63
C LYS A 652 -28.27 11.63 -6.93
N GLU A 653 -27.91 11.24 -5.70
CA GLU A 653 -26.73 11.81 -5.04
C GLU A 653 -25.46 11.48 -5.85
N PRO A 654 -24.53 12.44 -5.99
CA PRO A 654 -23.26 12.17 -6.64
C PRO A 654 -22.53 11.04 -5.91
N PRO A 655 -21.88 10.12 -6.63
CA PRO A 655 -21.24 8.98 -6.00
C PRO A 655 -20.15 9.45 -5.02
N ARG A 656 -20.29 9.03 -3.76
CA ARG A 656 -19.29 9.22 -2.72
C ARG A 656 -18.31 8.04 -2.69
N ALA A 657 -17.19 8.21 -2.00
CA ALA A 657 -16.27 7.10 -1.77
C ALA A 657 -16.98 6.03 -0.90
N PRO A 658 -16.95 4.75 -1.31
CA PRO A 658 -17.53 3.68 -0.50
C PRO A 658 -16.77 3.55 0.83
N PRO A 659 -17.43 2.99 1.86
CA PRO A 659 -16.77 2.67 3.11
C PRO A 659 -15.52 1.80 2.84
N PRO A 660 -14.38 2.07 3.50
CA PRO A 660 -13.19 1.25 3.39
C PRO A 660 -13.54 -0.24 3.59
N GLU A 661 -12.95 -1.12 2.78
CA GLU A 661 -13.26 -2.56 2.81
C GLU A 661 -13.01 -3.21 4.17
N GLU A 662 -12.08 -2.60 4.91
CA GLU A 662 -11.73 -2.89 6.28
C GLU A 662 -12.26 -1.70 7.05
N HIS A 663 -13.38 -1.81 7.77
CA HIS A 663 -13.70 -0.73 8.70
C HIS A 663 -12.59 -0.68 9.74
N VAL A 664 -11.64 0.21 9.55
CA VAL A 664 -10.52 0.54 10.43
C VAL A 664 -10.38 2.03 10.23
N HIS A 665 -10.80 2.80 11.23
CA HIS A 665 -10.38 4.18 11.35
C HIS A 665 -8.87 4.22 11.60
#